data_AF-A0A6G4TV50-F1
#
_entry.id   AF-A0A6G4TV50-F1
#
_cell.length_a   1.000
_cell.length_b   1.000
_cell.length_c   1.000
_cell.angle_alpha   90.00
_cell.angle_beta   90.00
_cell.angle_gamma   90.00
#
_symmetry.space_group_name_H-M   'P 1'
#
loop_
_entity.id
_entity.type
_entity.pdbx_description
1 polymer ?
#
loop_
_entity_poly.entity_id
_entity_poly.type
_entity_poly.pdbx_seq_one_letter_code
_entity_poly.pdbx_strand_id
1 'polypeptide(L)'
;TDSVPPPPGQPPAQSPAPNQYAQDPQTGEPQAQDPYVQDAYAYDPYREPDPLTDAYYDQAAHPPPPPGSQPPAQPLYQQPPAPEHAPDPRLWGQAPAPEPDGPGRHLPYGDASTGTMYLGVDDLVTRAGDQQQEPDAFAHLYRDQGAHAAQQPYGQEQPEPAQPAVPGQRGGKVASIAKSSAVMAAGTLVSRVTGFLRQLMLVAALGGATLNDTYTVAWTLPTMIYILTIGGGLNSVFVPQLVRSMKDDDDGGEAFANRLLTIVTVLLSALALIAFFAAPLLVRLLSTPIANDANANAVAVTFARYCLPTILFMGIHVVMGQILNARGRFGAMMWTPVLNNVVVIGTLALFLWVYGTNSSSGLTEDNIPPEAVRLLGAGTLLGLVVQALAMIPYLRETGFKVRPRFDWKGKGLGKSAKLAKWTVLFVLANQLGNIVVTQLATAAGKAAGKEHPGSGITAYQSALLIWQMPQAIITVSVMAALLPRISRAAADGEFAAVRDDISHGLRTSAVAIVPIAFGLLALGVPMCLLMFGSAGHDTARSFGYVLMAFGLGLIPFSVQYVVLRGFYAYEDTRTPFYNTLIVAAVSAGVSAIAYVLLPDQFAVAGMAAAYGLAYAVGVGVAWARLKKRTGGDLDGARVVRTYARLCFASIPAALISGMLSWVILGALGDGFFSALAATVVGGAVLLAVFYVAAKRLRVEELNTLVGMVRGRLGR
;
A
#
# COMPACT_ATOMS: atom_id res chain seq x y z
N THR A 1 2.74 -53.80 59.36
CA THR A 1 1.36 -53.32 59.51
C THR A 1 0.85 -52.81 58.18
N ASP A 2 0.04 -53.48 57.36
CA ASP A 2 -0.59 -54.83 57.34
C ASP A 2 -1.14 -55.06 55.90
N SER A 3 -1.48 -56.24 55.36
CA SER A 3 -1.08 -57.65 55.62
C SER A 3 -1.53 -58.59 54.47
N VAL A 4 -0.68 -59.59 54.12
CA VAL A 4 -0.95 -60.95 53.55
C VAL A 4 -1.77 -61.19 52.22
N PRO A 5 -1.26 -62.00 51.24
CA PRO A 5 -1.94 -62.54 50.02
C PRO A 5 -2.37 -64.03 50.16
N PRO A 6 -3.25 -64.65 49.31
CA PRO A 6 -3.01 -65.12 47.90
C PRO A 6 -4.32 -65.06 47.02
N PRO A 7 -4.67 -65.92 45.99
CA PRO A 7 -3.97 -66.93 45.15
C PRO A 7 -4.20 -66.80 43.59
N PRO A 8 -3.70 -67.73 42.73
CA PRO A 8 -3.81 -67.65 41.24
C PRO A 8 -4.59 -68.79 40.53
N GLY A 9 -4.93 -68.65 39.22
CA GLY A 9 -5.45 -69.77 38.40
C GLY A 9 -5.78 -69.54 36.89
N GLN A 10 -5.00 -70.21 36.02
CA GLN A 10 -5.32 -70.84 34.69
C GLN A 10 -5.95 -70.05 33.49
N PRO A 11 -5.87 -70.59 32.23
CA PRO A 11 -6.11 -69.84 30.98
C PRO A 11 -7.27 -70.44 30.10
N PRO A 12 -7.34 -70.38 28.74
CA PRO A 12 -8.57 -69.89 28.07
C PRO A 12 -9.35 -70.94 27.23
N ALA A 13 -10.59 -70.59 26.85
CA ALA A 13 -11.43 -71.39 25.95
C ALA A 13 -12.24 -70.52 24.95
N GLN A 14 -12.76 -71.17 23.91
CA GLN A 14 -13.24 -70.55 22.65
C GLN A 14 -14.73 -70.13 22.65
N SER A 15 -15.09 -69.43 21.57
CA SER A 15 -16.41 -69.06 21.02
C SER A 15 -17.61 -69.98 21.35
N PRO A 16 -18.84 -69.44 21.31
CA PRO A 16 -19.61 -69.59 20.07
C PRO A 16 -20.52 -68.41 19.67
N ALA A 17 -21.00 -68.45 18.41
CA ALA A 17 -22.20 -67.77 17.89
C ALA A 17 -23.36 -68.81 17.82
N PRO A 18 -24.56 -68.61 17.20
CA PRO A 18 -25.07 -67.45 16.45
C PRO A 18 -26.57 -67.11 16.72
N ASN A 19 -27.17 -66.28 15.85
CA ASN A 19 -28.63 -66.21 15.53
C ASN A 19 -29.59 -65.75 16.67
N GLN A 20 -30.86 -65.34 16.42
CA GLN A 20 -31.60 -64.80 15.26
C GLN A 20 -32.91 -64.22 15.82
N TYR A 21 -33.48 -63.17 15.21
CA TYR A 21 -34.94 -62.94 15.24
C TYR A 21 -35.43 -62.28 13.95
N ALA A 22 -36.55 -62.78 13.43
CA ALA A 22 -37.35 -62.21 12.34
C ALA A 22 -38.59 -61.48 12.97
N GLN A 23 -39.55 -60.86 12.28
CA GLN A 23 -40.30 -61.29 11.09
C GLN A 23 -40.88 -60.11 10.25
N ASP A 24 -41.41 -60.49 9.09
CA ASP A 24 -42.14 -59.74 8.04
C ASP A 24 -43.52 -59.17 8.54
N PRO A 25 -44.27 -58.31 7.80
CA PRO A 25 -44.91 -58.72 6.54
C PRO A 25 -45.02 -57.67 5.38
N GLN A 26 -45.27 -58.23 4.19
CA GLN A 26 -45.46 -57.60 2.88
C GLN A 26 -46.73 -56.72 2.73
N THR A 27 -46.74 -55.79 1.76
CA THR A 27 -47.67 -55.78 0.60
C THR A 27 -47.42 -54.59 -0.35
N GLY A 28 -47.53 -54.81 -1.67
CA GLY A 28 -47.50 -53.76 -2.71
C GLY A 28 -46.85 -54.19 -4.03
N GLU A 29 -47.65 -54.38 -5.08
CA GLU A 29 -47.17 -54.71 -6.44
C GLU A 29 -46.98 -53.42 -7.32
N PRO A 30 -46.74 -53.47 -8.65
CA PRO A 30 -45.45 -53.03 -9.16
C PRO A 30 -45.52 -51.82 -10.10
N GLN A 31 -44.49 -50.97 -10.07
CA GLN A 31 -44.25 -50.01 -11.15
C GLN A 31 -43.17 -50.52 -12.11
N ALA A 32 -43.39 -50.30 -13.40
CA ALA A 32 -42.59 -50.89 -14.47
C ALA A 32 -41.14 -50.35 -14.46
N GLN A 33 -40.18 -51.25 -14.70
CA GLN A 33 -38.78 -50.88 -14.89
C GLN A 33 -38.59 -50.23 -16.26
N ASP A 34 -37.98 -49.04 -16.29
CA ASP A 34 -37.63 -48.34 -17.51
C ASP A 34 -36.40 -49.01 -18.17
N PRO A 35 -36.48 -49.49 -19.43
CA PRO A 35 -35.36 -50.14 -20.10
C PRO A 35 -34.13 -49.24 -20.34
N TYR A 36 -34.25 -47.91 -20.20
CA TYR A 36 -33.17 -46.97 -20.54
C TYR A 36 -32.21 -46.65 -19.39
N VAL A 37 -32.34 -47.27 -18.21
CA VAL A 37 -31.53 -46.96 -17.02
C VAL A 37 -30.81 -48.20 -16.46
N GLN A 38 -29.69 -48.60 -17.07
CA GLN A 38 -28.78 -49.61 -16.48
C GLN A 38 -27.29 -49.22 -16.45
N ASP A 39 -26.71 -48.59 -17.48
CA ASP A 39 -25.24 -48.44 -17.58
C ASP A 39 -24.64 -47.08 -17.14
N ALA A 40 -25.47 -46.09 -16.79
CA ALA A 40 -25.03 -44.69 -16.58
C ALA A 40 -24.06 -44.45 -15.40
N TYR A 41 -23.86 -45.43 -14.52
CA TYR A 41 -23.04 -45.32 -13.29
C TYR A 41 -21.99 -46.44 -13.13
N ALA A 42 -21.74 -47.23 -14.17
CA ALA A 42 -20.74 -48.31 -14.12
C ALA A 42 -19.29 -47.81 -14.14
N TYR A 43 -19.04 -46.53 -14.45
CA TYR A 43 -17.70 -45.96 -14.58
C TYR A 43 -17.67 -44.49 -14.10
N ASP A 44 -17.09 -44.25 -12.93
CA ASP A 44 -16.80 -42.91 -12.41
C ASP A 44 -15.29 -42.61 -12.56
N PRO A 45 -14.87 -41.78 -13.52
CA PRO A 45 -13.47 -41.46 -13.75
C PRO A 45 -12.89 -40.44 -12.74
N TYR A 46 -13.68 -39.97 -11.77
CA TYR A 46 -13.26 -38.99 -10.75
C TYR A 46 -13.15 -39.57 -9.33
N ARG A 47 -13.32 -40.89 -9.16
CA ARG A 47 -13.15 -41.56 -7.87
C ARG A 47 -11.68 -41.57 -7.46
N GLU A 48 -11.32 -40.74 -6.48
CA GLU A 48 -9.96 -40.70 -5.91
C GLU A 48 -9.52 -42.08 -5.37
N PRO A 49 -8.28 -42.53 -5.60
CA PRO A 49 -7.77 -43.78 -5.05
C PRO A 49 -7.70 -43.74 -3.53
N ASP A 50 -8.30 -44.73 -2.86
CA ASP A 50 -8.12 -44.96 -1.44
C ASP A 50 -6.78 -45.69 -1.21
N PRO A 51 -5.79 -45.07 -0.53
CA PRO A 51 -4.46 -45.66 -0.34
C PRO A 51 -4.45 -46.90 0.56
N LEU A 52 -5.58 -47.28 1.18
CA LEU A 52 -5.72 -48.54 1.92
C LEU A 52 -6.16 -49.73 1.04
N THR A 53 -6.73 -49.49 -0.15
CA THR A 53 -7.17 -50.57 -1.05
C THR A 53 -6.18 -50.89 -2.18
N ASP A 54 -5.40 -49.91 -2.66
CA ASP A 54 -4.35 -50.15 -3.68
C ASP A 54 -3.24 -51.12 -3.22
N ALA A 55 -3.02 -51.27 -1.90
CA ALA A 55 -2.00 -52.15 -1.32
C ALA A 55 -2.19 -53.65 -1.62
N TYR A 56 -3.34 -54.05 -2.19
CA TYR A 56 -3.67 -55.44 -2.56
C TYR A 56 -3.85 -55.66 -4.07
N TYR A 57 -3.61 -54.65 -4.92
CA TYR A 57 -3.78 -54.77 -6.37
C TYR A 57 -2.52 -55.35 -7.05
N ASP A 58 -2.54 -56.65 -7.35
CA ASP A 58 -1.44 -57.31 -8.06
C ASP A 58 -1.44 -56.96 -9.56
N GLN A 59 -0.63 -55.96 -9.92
CA GLN A 59 -0.45 -55.51 -11.31
C GLN A 59 0.17 -56.58 -12.23
N ALA A 60 0.73 -57.69 -11.70
CA ALA A 60 1.22 -58.80 -12.53
C ALA A 60 0.07 -59.67 -13.10
N ALA A 61 -1.12 -59.63 -12.51
CA ALA A 61 -2.27 -60.44 -12.96
C ALA A 61 -2.98 -59.89 -14.21
N HIS A 62 -2.82 -58.59 -14.50
CA HIS A 62 -3.55 -57.89 -15.56
C HIS A 62 -2.63 -57.03 -16.44
N PRO A 63 -1.88 -57.63 -17.38
CA PRO A 63 -1.07 -56.88 -18.33
C PRO A 63 -1.97 -56.03 -19.26
N PRO A 64 -1.57 -54.79 -19.62
CA PRO A 64 -2.34 -53.94 -20.52
C PRO A 64 -2.42 -54.53 -21.94
N PRO A 65 -3.52 -54.29 -22.67
CA PRO A 65 -3.69 -54.82 -24.02
C PRO A 65 -2.66 -54.22 -25.00
N PRO A 66 -2.22 -54.99 -26.02
CA PRO A 66 -1.20 -54.54 -26.96
C PRO A 66 -1.67 -53.35 -27.82
N PRO A 67 -0.77 -52.42 -28.18
CA PRO A 67 -1.12 -51.22 -28.95
C PRO A 67 -1.69 -51.59 -30.32
N GLY A 68 -2.90 -51.11 -30.60
CA GLY A 68 -3.64 -51.35 -31.85
C GLY A 68 -4.99 -52.06 -31.69
N SER A 69 -5.35 -52.54 -30.49
CA SER A 69 -6.63 -53.24 -30.25
C SER A 69 -7.81 -52.33 -29.84
N GLN A 70 -7.67 -51.00 -29.92
CA GLN A 70 -8.77 -50.07 -29.65
C GLN A 70 -9.64 -49.89 -30.91
N PRO A 71 -10.97 -50.13 -30.85
CA PRO A 71 -11.85 -49.81 -31.96
C PRO A 71 -11.91 -48.28 -32.19
N PRO A 72 -12.14 -47.81 -33.43
CA PRO A 72 -12.21 -46.38 -33.72
C PRO A 72 -13.39 -45.74 -32.98
N ALA A 73 -13.12 -44.61 -32.32
CA ALA A 73 -14.11 -43.88 -31.54
C ALA A 73 -15.29 -43.41 -32.42
N GLN A 74 -16.51 -43.81 -32.08
CA GLN A 74 -17.71 -43.31 -32.73
C GLN A 74 -17.97 -41.85 -32.34
N PRO A 75 -18.40 -40.98 -33.27
CA PRO A 75 -18.72 -39.59 -32.96
C PRO A 75 -20.00 -39.53 -32.10
N LEU A 76 -19.84 -39.16 -30.84
CA LEU A 76 -20.88 -39.18 -29.79
C LEU A 76 -22.03 -38.17 -29.98
N TYR A 77 -21.99 -37.33 -31.02
CA TYR A 77 -23.04 -36.37 -31.37
C TYR A 77 -23.21 -36.27 -32.89
N GLN A 78 -24.44 -36.43 -33.37
CA GLN A 78 -24.88 -35.88 -34.66
C GLN A 78 -25.53 -34.51 -34.42
N GLN A 79 -25.29 -33.55 -35.32
CA GLN A 79 -26.03 -32.29 -35.30
C GLN A 79 -27.49 -32.52 -35.71
N PRO A 80 -28.48 -31.89 -35.04
CA PRO A 80 -29.85 -31.87 -35.52
C PRO A 80 -29.95 -31.20 -36.91
N PRO A 81 -30.89 -31.63 -37.77
CA PRO A 81 -31.16 -30.92 -39.02
C PRO A 81 -31.67 -29.50 -38.73
N ALA A 82 -31.27 -28.53 -39.56
CA ALA A 82 -31.70 -27.15 -39.43
C ALA A 82 -33.21 -27.00 -39.73
N PRO A 83 -33.95 -26.15 -38.99
CA PRO A 83 -35.36 -25.93 -39.22
C PRO A 83 -35.60 -25.22 -40.57
N GLU A 84 -36.63 -25.66 -41.31
CA GLU A 84 -36.90 -25.23 -42.70
C GLU A 84 -37.22 -23.73 -42.89
N HIS A 85 -37.40 -22.97 -41.79
CA HIS A 85 -37.80 -21.55 -41.81
C HIS A 85 -36.86 -20.65 -40.98
N ALA A 86 -35.55 -20.81 -41.18
CA ALA A 86 -34.57 -19.81 -40.74
C ALA A 86 -34.57 -18.60 -41.71
N PRO A 87 -34.77 -17.35 -41.24
CA PRO A 87 -34.74 -16.17 -42.11
C PRO A 87 -33.31 -15.88 -42.61
N ASP A 88 -33.18 -15.38 -43.85
CA ASP A 88 -31.87 -15.11 -44.47
C ASP A 88 -31.10 -14.02 -43.68
N PRO A 89 -29.91 -14.33 -43.10
CA PRO A 89 -29.14 -13.38 -42.30
C PRO A 89 -28.57 -12.19 -43.09
N ARG A 90 -28.81 -12.10 -44.41
CA ARG A 90 -28.42 -10.98 -45.28
C ARG A 90 -29.51 -9.91 -45.42
N LEU A 91 -30.74 -10.16 -44.97
CA LEU A 91 -31.88 -9.23 -45.12
C LEU A 91 -32.28 -8.59 -43.78
N TRP A 92 -31.51 -7.59 -43.35
CA TRP A 92 -31.90 -6.72 -42.23
C TRP A 92 -32.95 -5.70 -42.68
N GLY A 93 -34.13 -5.72 -42.05
CA GLY A 93 -35.19 -4.75 -42.30
C GLY A 93 -34.81 -3.34 -41.87
N GLN A 94 -35.34 -2.32 -42.56
CA GLN A 94 -35.14 -0.93 -42.17
C GLN A 94 -35.88 -0.60 -40.87
N ALA A 95 -35.28 0.24 -40.03
CA ALA A 95 -35.92 0.74 -38.82
C ALA A 95 -37.13 1.65 -39.15
N PRO A 96 -38.22 1.60 -38.37
CA PRO A 96 -39.37 2.48 -38.57
C PRO A 96 -39.02 3.95 -38.28
N ALA A 97 -39.78 4.87 -38.88
CA ALA A 97 -39.63 6.30 -38.65
C ALA A 97 -40.05 6.70 -37.21
N PRO A 98 -39.44 7.73 -36.61
CA PRO A 98 -39.83 8.22 -35.28
C PRO A 98 -41.23 8.88 -35.31
N GLU A 99 -41.95 8.78 -34.18
CA GLU A 99 -43.25 9.43 -34.01
C GLU A 99 -43.14 10.96 -33.94
N PRO A 100 -44.19 11.71 -34.37
CA PRO A 100 -44.23 13.16 -34.28
C PRO A 100 -44.63 13.67 -32.89
N ASP A 101 -44.07 14.81 -32.47
CA ASP A 101 -44.29 15.41 -31.15
C ASP A 101 -45.77 15.78 -30.87
N GLY A 102 -46.45 14.94 -30.08
CA GLY A 102 -47.75 15.22 -29.46
C GLY A 102 -47.60 15.66 -27.98
N PRO A 103 -48.57 16.40 -27.42
CA PRO A 103 -48.49 16.90 -26.04
C PRO A 103 -48.60 15.76 -25.00
N GLY A 104 -47.45 15.29 -24.53
CA GLY A 104 -47.32 14.16 -23.61
C GLY A 104 -48.05 14.34 -22.28
N ARG A 105 -48.94 13.41 -21.96
CA ARG A 105 -49.70 13.36 -20.70
C ARG A 105 -48.89 12.58 -19.65
N HIS A 106 -48.18 13.28 -18.78
CA HIS A 106 -47.32 12.68 -17.76
C HIS A 106 -48.04 11.60 -16.93
N LEU A 107 -47.51 10.38 -16.94
CA LEU A 107 -47.81 9.32 -15.98
C LEU A 107 -46.69 9.23 -14.93
N PRO A 108 -46.99 9.01 -13.63
CA PRO A 108 -46.05 9.32 -12.54
C PRO A 108 -45.01 8.22 -12.23
N TYR A 109 -44.89 7.17 -13.04
CA TYR A 109 -43.87 6.12 -12.87
C TYR A 109 -43.40 5.58 -14.21
N GLY A 110 -42.07 5.47 -14.36
CA GLY A 110 -41.45 4.64 -15.41
C GLY A 110 -41.02 5.36 -16.68
N ASP A 111 -40.18 6.40 -16.59
CA ASP A 111 -39.34 6.79 -17.72
C ASP A 111 -37.94 7.28 -17.27
N ALA A 112 -36.97 6.37 -17.37
CA ALA A 112 -35.55 6.64 -17.16
C ALA A 112 -34.76 5.61 -17.99
N SER A 113 -34.34 6.00 -19.19
CA SER A 113 -33.75 5.15 -20.24
C SER A 113 -32.37 4.54 -19.93
N THR A 114 -31.97 4.54 -18.66
CA THR A 114 -30.73 3.96 -18.13
C THR A 114 -30.97 2.76 -17.19
N GLY A 115 -32.22 2.35 -16.97
CA GLY A 115 -32.58 1.26 -16.06
C GLY A 115 -33.06 -0.06 -16.71
N THR A 116 -33.46 -0.05 -17.98
CA THR A 116 -34.18 -1.17 -18.60
C THR A 116 -33.24 -2.20 -19.23
N MET A 117 -32.85 -3.22 -18.46
CA MET A 117 -32.12 -4.38 -18.97
C MET A 117 -33.11 -5.40 -19.55
N TYR A 118 -33.08 -5.63 -20.86
CA TYR A 118 -33.86 -6.68 -21.50
C TYR A 118 -33.27 -8.06 -21.18
N LEU A 119 -33.99 -8.86 -20.39
CA LEU A 119 -33.73 -10.29 -20.23
C LEU A 119 -34.13 -11.02 -21.51
N GLY A 120 -33.16 -11.63 -22.19
CA GLY A 120 -33.40 -12.53 -23.31
C GLY A 120 -33.97 -13.87 -22.83
N VAL A 121 -34.66 -14.58 -23.72
CA VAL A 121 -35.29 -15.88 -23.38
C VAL A 121 -34.24 -16.96 -23.06
N ASP A 122 -33.02 -16.83 -23.61
CA ASP A 122 -31.92 -17.79 -23.41
C ASP A 122 -31.49 -17.92 -21.94
N ASP A 123 -31.54 -16.83 -21.15
CA ASP A 123 -31.21 -16.80 -19.71
C ASP A 123 -32.13 -17.70 -18.87
N LEU A 124 -33.31 -18.07 -19.39
CA LEU A 124 -34.25 -18.99 -18.73
C LEU A 124 -34.03 -20.46 -19.09
N VAL A 125 -33.26 -20.75 -20.15
CA VAL A 125 -33.17 -22.10 -20.75
C VAL A 125 -31.76 -22.69 -20.62
N THR A 126 -30.71 -21.89 -20.78
CA THR A 126 -29.31 -22.37 -20.66
C THR A 126 -28.67 -21.97 -19.34
N ARG A 127 -28.58 -22.91 -18.38
CA ARG A 127 -27.73 -22.77 -17.18
C ARG A 127 -26.23 -22.91 -17.51
N ALA A 128 -25.73 -22.02 -18.35
CA ALA A 128 -24.34 -21.97 -18.81
C ALA A 128 -23.70 -20.60 -18.51
N GLY A 129 -23.76 -20.19 -17.23
CA GLY A 129 -23.26 -18.87 -16.78
C GLY A 129 -22.89 -18.83 -15.30
N ASP A 130 -23.67 -19.48 -14.42
CA ASP A 130 -23.36 -19.61 -12.99
C ASP A 130 -22.26 -20.66 -12.74
N GLN A 131 -21.01 -20.32 -13.07
CA GLN A 131 -19.88 -20.90 -12.32
C GLN A 131 -20.01 -20.44 -10.86
N GLN A 132 -20.30 -21.38 -9.96
CA GLN A 132 -20.28 -21.13 -8.53
C GLN A 132 -18.88 -20.66 -8.14
N GLN A 133 -18.75 -19.37 -7.84
CA GLN A 133 -17.50 -18.79 -7.39
C GLN A 133 -17.21 -19.29 -5.98
N GLU A 134 -16.43 -20.37 -5.90
CA GLU A 134 -16.01 -20.95 -4.63
C GLU A 134 -15.38 -19.89 -3.72
N PRO A 135 -15.57 -19.99 -2.39
CA PRO A 135 -14.96 -19.05 -1.45
C PRO A 135 -13.45 -19.28 -1.39
N ASP A 136 -12.70 -18.56 -2.25
CA ASP A 136 -11.24 -18.58 -2.40
C ASP A 136 -10.53 -18.94 -1.08
N ALA A 137 -10.03 -20.19 -1.04
CA ALA A 137 -9.41 -20.77 0.14
C ALA A 137 -8.21 -19.94 0.63
N PHE A 138 -7.57 -19.15 -0.26
CA PHE A 138 -6.39 -18.35 -0.01
C PHE A 138 -6.69 -16.87 0.29
N ALA A 139 -7.95 -16.44 0.23
CA ALA A 139 -8.40 -15.08 0.59
C ALA A 139 -7.99 -14.62 2.00
N HIS A 140 -7.59 -15.56 2.88
CA HIS A 140 -7.06 -15.26 4.21
C HIS A 140 -5.56 -14.93 4.23
N LEU A 141 -4.75 -15.40 3.26
CA LEU A 141 -3.31 -15.13 3.16
C LEU A 141 -3.01 -13.70 2.71
N TYR A 142 -3.85 -13.14 1.83
CA TYR A 142 -3.74 -11.76 1.33
C TYR A 142 -3.78 -10.70 2.44
N ARG A 143 -4.31 -11.03 3.63
CA ARG A 143 -4.43 -10.10 4.77
C ARG A 143 -3.09 -9.65 5.35
N ASP A 144 -2.05 -10.49 5.24
CA ASP A 144 -0.72 -10.20 5.79
C ASP A 144 0.16 -9.39 4.81
N GLN A 145 -0.18 -9.40 3.52
CA GLN A 145 0.60 -8.75 2.46
C GLN A 145 0.67 -7.22 2.61
N GLY A 146 -0.28 -6.61 3.33
CA GLY A 146 -0.28 -5.17 3.64
C GLY A 146 0.87 -4.70 4.54
N ALA A 147 1.57 -5.60 5.24
CA ALA A 147 2.67 -5.24 6.14
C ALA A 147 4.02 -4.99 5.42
N HIS A 148 4.16 -5.41 4.16
CA HIS A 148 5.47 -5.53 3.50
C HIS A 148 5.92 -4.30 2.67
N ALA A 149 5.14 -3.21 2.68
CA ALA A 149 5.41 -1.99 1.92
C ALA A 149 6.09 -0.85 2.72
N ALA A 150 6.89 -1.18 3.74
CA ALA A 150 7.48 -0.21 4.67
C ALA A 150 8.68 0.57 4.09
N GLN A 151 8.42 1.39 3.06
CA GLN A 151 9.29 2.48 2.61
C GLN A 151 8.49 3.79 2.64
N GLN A 152 8.39 4.41 3.82
CA GLN A 152 7.78 5.73 4.02
C GLN A 152 8.55 6.56 5.05
N PRO A 153 9.42 7.48 4.61
CA PRO A 153 9.86 8.56 5.46
C PRO A 153 8.77 9.64 5.59
N TYR A 154 8.33 9.83 6.84
CA TYR A 154 7.55 10.96 7.41
C TYR A 154 6.13 11.25 6.87
N GLY A 155 5.21 11.46 7.82
CA GLY A 155 4.00 12.28 7.66
C GLY A 155 2.84 11.72 6.82
N GLN A 156 3.05 10.67 6.02
CA GLN A 156 2.00 10.07 5.22
C GLN A 156 1.54 8.73 5.80
N GLU A 157 0.22 8.53 5.85
CA GLU A 157 -0.40 7.23 6.16
C GLU A 157 0.00 6.15 5.12
N GLN A 158 -0.12 4.89 5.54
CA GLN A 158 0.21 3.72 4.71
C GLN A 158 -0.58 3.73 3.38
N PRO A 159 0.05 3.39 2.24
CA PRO A 159 -0.68 3.10 1.02
C PRO A 159 -1.40 1.76 1.21
N GLU A 160 -2.70 1.84 1.52
CA GLU A 160 -3.73 0.80 1.49
C GLU A 160 -3.24 -0.66 1.63
N PRO A 161 -3.37 -1.27 2.83
CA PRO A 161 -3.40 -2.73 2.94
C PRO A 161 -4.48 -3.29 2.01
N ALA A 162 -4.13 -4.31 1.20
CA ALA A 162 -5.06 -4.89 0.25
C ALA A 162 -6.37 -5.31 0.95
N GLN A 163 -7.50 -4.79 0.45
CA GLN A 163 -8.79 -5.00 1.10
C GLN A 163 -9.13 -6.50 1.13
N PRO A 164 -9.37 -7.10 2.31
CA PRO A 164 -9.75 -8.51 2.37
C PRO A 164 -11.13 -8.70 1.74
N ALA A 165 -11.22 -9.57 0.73
CA ALA A 165 -12.46 -9.85 0.03
C ALA A 165 -13.58 -10.25 1.01
N VAL A 166 -14.77 -9.66 0.84
CA VAL A 166 -15.93 -9.89 1.70
C VAL A 166 -16.72 -11.08 1.15
N PRO A 167 -16.88 -12.19 1.88
CA PRO A 167 -17.74 -13.29 1.44
C PRO A 167 -19.19 -12.84 1.26
N GLY A 168 -19.82 -13.35 0.20
CA GLY A 168 -21.00 -12.79 -0.46
C GLY A 168 -22.12 -12.19 0.42
N GLN A 169 -22.55 -10.98 0.06
CA GLN A 169 -23.85 -10.43 0.44
C GLN A 169 -24.56 -9.88 -0.81
N ARG A 170 -25.77 -10.38 -1.07
CA ARG A 170 -26.50 -10.27 -2.35
C ARG A 170 -26.94 -8.83 -2.69
N GLY A 171 -26.88 -8.50 -3.99
CA GLY A 171 -27.71 -7.48 -4.66
C GLY A 171 -27.45 -6.01 -4.32
N GLY A 172 -27.78 -5.56 -3.10
CA GLY A 172 -28.05 -4.14 -2.83
C GLY A 172 -26.83 -3.25 -2.52
N LYS A 173 -25.61 -3.78 -2.44
CA LYS A 173 -24.51 -3.08 -1.74
C LYS A 173 -23.45 -2.39 -2.59
N VAL A 174 -23.42 -2.54 -3.92
CA VAL A 174 -22.37 -1.94 -4.77
C VAL A 174 -22.26 -0.41 -4.58
N ALA A 175 -23.40 0.29 -4.59
CA ALA A 175 -23.45 1.74 -4.34
C ALA A 175 -22.96 2.12 -2.91
N SER A 176 -23.23 1.29 -1.90
CA SER A 176 -22.78 1.52 -0.52
C SER A 176 -21.26 1.33 -0.34
N ILE A 177 -20.67 0.37 -1.07
CA ILE A 177 -19.23 0.13 -1.09
C ILE A 177 -18.53 1.27 -1.84
N ALA A 178 -18.99 1.64 -3.03
CA ALA A 178 -18.45 2.76 -3.80
C ALA A 178 -18.50 4.09 -3.00
N LYS A 179 -19.62 4.37 -2.31
CA LYS A 179 -19.74 5.53 -1.42
C LYS A 179 -18.77 5.48 -0.24
N SER A 180 -18.53 4.30 0.34
CA SER A 180 -17.58 4.12 1.44
C SER A 180 -16.13 4.32 1.00
N SER A 181 -15.75 3.76 -0.15
CA SER A 181 -14.42 3.93 -0.75
C SER A 181 -14.15 5.39 -1.16
N ALA A 182 -15.16 6.10 -1.67
CA ALA A 182 -15.04 7.54 -1.94
C ALA A 182 -14.80 8.36 -0.66
N VAL A 183 -15.49 8.05 0.45
CA VAL A 183 -15.29 8.72 1.74
C VAL A 183 -13.91 8.41 2.35
N MET A 184 -13.38 7.19 2.17
CA MET A 184 -12.01 6.85 2.56
C MET A 184 -10.99 7.66 1.74
N ALA A 185 -11.07 7.59 0.40
CA ALA A 185 -10.15 8.28 -0.48
C ALA A 185 -10.15 9.81 -0.27
N ALA A 186 -11.33 10.41 -0.01
CA ALA A 186 -11.43 11.81 0.37
C ALA A 186 -10.71 12.11 1.69
N GLY A 187 -10.87 11.27 2.72
CA GLY A 187 -10.13 11.40 4.00
C GLY A 187 -8.63 11.35 3.81
N THR A 188 -8.11 10.35 3.09
CA THR A 188 -6.68 10.21 2.79
C THR A 188 -6.13 11.38 1.96
N LEU A 189 -6.90 11.91 1.01
CA LEU A 189 -6.49 13.10 0.23
C LEU A 189 -6.44 14.36 1.10
N VAL A 190 -7.45 14.61 1.93
CA VAL A 190 -7.47 15.74 2.87
C VAL A 190 -6.37 15.60 3.92
N SER A 191 -6.09 14.39 4.40
CA SER A 191 -4.97 14.08 5.29
C SER A 191 -3.62 14.41 4.65
N ARG A 192 -3.41 14.00 3.39
CA ARG A 192 -2.19 14.34 2.62
C ARG A 192 -2.02 15.85 2.41
N VAL A 193 -3.09 16.55 2.03
CA VAL A 193 -3.06 18.01 1.81
C VAL A 193 -2.84 18.79 3.12
N THR A 194 -3.50 18.39 4.22
CA THR A 194 -3.31 19.04 5.53
C THR A 194 -1.95 18.70 6.15
N GLY A 195 -1.43 17.48 5.98
CA GLY A 195 -0.09 17.11 6.42
C GLY A 195 1.02 17.84 5.65
N PHE A 196 0.78 18.12 4.35
CA PHE A 196 1.63 18.97 3.55
C PHE A 196 1.60 20.44 4.04
N LEU A 197 0.42 21.03 4.24
CA LEU A 197 0.27 22.38 4.79
C LEU A 197 0.95 22.51 6.17
N ARG A 198 0.79 21.51 7.04
CA ARG A 198 1.48 21.39 8.33
C ARG A 198 3.01 21.44 8.17
N GLN A 199 3.56 20.79 7.14
CA GLN A 199 5.01 20.84 6.84
C GLN A 199 5.45 22.21 6.33
N LEU A 200 4.67 22.88 5.46
CA LEU A 200 4.97 24.24 5.01
C LEU A 200 5.04 25.21 6.21
N MET A 201 4.05 25.13 7.11
CA MET A 201 3.99 25.97 8.30
C MET A 201 5.11 25.65 9.30
N LEU A 202 5.53 24.39 9.42
CA LEU A 202 6.66 24.00 10.27
C LEU A 202 7.97 24.62 9.76
N VAL A 203 8.22 24.57 8.45
CA VAL A 203 9.39 25.19 7.82
C VAL A 203 9.33 26.71 7.90
N ALA A 204 8.15 27.33 7.76
CA ALA A 204 7.98 28.78 7.97
C ALA A 204 8.24 29.22 9.43
N ALA A 205 7.90 28.37 10.42
CA ALA A 205 8.10 28.64 11.84
C ALA A 205 9.55 28.43 12.31
N LEU A 206 10.17 27.32 11.92
CA LEU A 206 11.48 26.89 12.42
C LEU A 206 12.64 27.07 11.42
N GLY A 207 12.34 27.54 10.20
CA GLY A 207 13.32 27.66 9.12
C GLY A 207 13.68 26.32 8.49
N GLY A 208 14.77 26.31 7.72
CA GLY A 208 15.49 25.08 7.33
C GLY A 208 16.88 25.00 7.95
N ALA A 209 17.13 25.77 9.01
CA ALA A 209 18.36 25.73 9.79
C ALA A 209 18.27 24.66 10.91
N THR A 210 19.33 24.57 11.72
CA THR A 210 19.54 23.54 12.75
C THR A 210 18.35 23.33 13.69
N LEU A 211 17.64 24.39 14.09
CA LEU A 211 16.45 24.31 14.94
C LEU A 211 15.34 23.39 14.38
N ASN A 212 15.09 23.41 13.06
CA ASN A 212 14.10 22.52 12.45
C ASN A 212 14.65 21.10 12.26
N ASP A 213 15.96 20.94 12.03
CA ASP A 213 16.62 19.64 12.04
C ASP A 213 16.52 18.97 13.42
N THR A 214 16.70 19.75 14.49
CA THR A 214 16.54 19.35 15.90
C THR A 214 15.10 18.95 16.23
N TYR A 215 14.10 19.75 15.82
CA TYR A 215 12.69 19.35 15.95
C TYR A 215 12.37 18.10 15.12
N THR A 216 12.86 18.03 13.88
CA THR A 216 12.64 16.90 12.97
C THR A 216 13.18 15.60 13.58
N VAL A 217 14.43 15.58 14.04
CA VAL A 217 15.07 14.43 14.71
C VAL A 217 14.27 13.97 15.94
N ALA A 218 13.78 14.90 16.77
CA ALA A 218 12.93 14.56 17.91
C ALA A 218 11.57 13.96 17.48
N TRP A 219 10.98 14.46 16.40
CA TRP A 219 9.73 13.99 15.79
C TRP A 219 9.89 12.64 15.05
N THR A 220 11.10 12.28 14.61
CA THR A 220 11.43 10.98 14.00
C THR A 220 11.32 9.82 14.99
N LEU A 221 11.82 10.01 16.22
CA LEU A 221 12.02 8.94 17.19
C LEU A 221 10.74 8.14 17.54
N PRO A 222 9.57 8.74 17.80
CA PRO A 222 8.33 8.01 18.05
C PRO A 222 7.95 7.10 16.88
N THR A 223 8.02 7.64 15.67
CA THR A 223 7.69 6.93 14.43
C THR A 223 8.62 5.73 14.25
N MET A 224 9.93 5.91 14.48
CA MET A 224 10.89 4.81 14.36
C MET A 224 10.64 3.68 15.34
N ILE A 225 10.35 4.00 16.60
CA ILE A 225 10.08 3.02 17.66
C ILE A 225 8.72 2.34 17.42
N TYR A 226 7.71 3.07 16.98
CA TYR A 226 6.40 2.53 16.59
C TYR A 226 6.50 1.54 15.42
N ILE A 227 7.21 1.88 14.34
CA ILE A 227 7.37 0.97 13.18
C ILE A 227 8.15 -0.28 13.61
N LEU A 228 9.20 -0.14 14.43
CA LEU A 228 9.99 -1.27 14.93
C LEU A 228 9.20 -2.24 15.82
N THR A 229 8.24 -1.75 16.60
CA THR A 229 7.51 -2.56 17.59
C THR A 229 6.14 -3.03 17.12
N ILE A 230 5.29 -2.14 16.60
CA ILE A 230 3.93 -2.48 16.14
C ILE A 230 3.92 -2.81 14.65
N GLY A 231 4.48 -1.90 13.83
CA GLY A 231 4.37 -1.97 12.37
C GLY A 231 5.05 -3.19 11.75
N GLY A 232 6.25 -3.52 12.23
CA GLY A 232 7.11 -4.55 11.67
C GLY A 232 6.74 -6.00 11.98
N GLY A 233 5.63 -6.30 12.65
CA GLY A 233 5.25 -7.69 12.87
C GLY A 233 4.07 -7.97 13.79
N LEU A 234 3.64 -7.03 14.63
CA LEU A 234 2.45 -7.25 15.46
C LEU A 234 1.15 -7.05 14.67
N ASN A 235 1.11 -6.13 13.71
CA ASN A 235 -0.11 -5.86 12.94
C ASN A 235 -0.56 -7.05 12.06
N SER A 236 0.37 -7.71 11.35
CA SER A 236 0.07 -8.94 10.58
C SER A 236 -0.31 -10.13 11.47
N VAL A 237 0.17 -10.18 12.72
CA VAL A 237 -0.25 -11.21 13.67
C VAL A 237 -1.67 -10.95 14.19
N PHE A 238 -2.00 -9.69 14.48
CA PHE A 238 -3.24 -9.36 15.19
C PHE A 238 -4.47 -9.16 14.29
N VAL A 239 -4.34 -8.65 13.07
CA VAL A 239 -5.50 -8.42 12.19
C VAL A 239 -6.20 -9.71 11.75
N PRO A 240 -5.50 -10.81 11.35
CA PRO A 240 -6.15 -12.07 11.04
C PRO A 240 -6.80 -12.73 12.27
N GLN A 241 -6.13 -12.69 13.42
CA GLN A 241 -6.65 -13.24 14.68
C GLN A 241 -7.88 -12.47 15.19
N LEU A 242 -7.88 -11.14 15.06
CA LEU A 242 -9.03 -10.29 15.36
C LEU A 242 -10.22 -10.66 14.49
N VAL A 243 -10.05 -10.70 13.16
CA VAL A 243 -11.15 -11.06 12.24
C VAL A 243 -11.62 -12.50 12.45
N ARG A 244 -10.73 -13.41 12.83
CA ARG A 244 -11.10 -14.77 13.22
C ARG A 244 -11.96 -14.78 14.48
N SER A 245 -11.53 -14.13 15.57
CA SER A 245 -12.34 -14.02 16.80
C SER A 245 -13.71 -13.36 16.55
N MET A 246 -13.80 -12.42 15.61
CA MET A 246 -15.06 -11.80 15.21
C MET A 246 -16.00 -12.69 14.39
N LYS A 247 -15.55 -13.86 13.94
CA LYS A 247 -16.36 -14.90 13.29
C LYS A 247 -16.60 -16.11 14.18
N ASP A 248 -15.57 -16.51 14.92
CA ASP A 248 -15.50 -17.79 15.64
C ASP A 248 -15.91 -17.67 17.13
N ASP A 249 -15.82 -16.47 17.76
CA ASP A 249 -16.20 -16.27 19.17
C ASP A 249 -17.64 -15.71 19.31
N ASP A 250 -18.45 -16.29 20.20
CA ASP A 250 -19.85 -15.89 20.45
C ASP A 250 -20.04 -14.41 20.86
N ASP A 251 -18.99 -13.74 21.36
CA ASP A 251 -19.03 -12.33 21.76
C ASP A 251 -18.65 -11.35 20.63
N GLY A 252 -18.57 -11.84 19.38
CA GLY A 252 -18.20 -11.02 18.22
C GLY A 252 -16.80 -10.45 18.34
N GLY A 253 -15.88 -11.25 18.89
CA GLY A 253 -14.49 -10.92 19.17
C GLY A 253 -14.28 -9.80 20.19
N GLU A 254 -15.29 -9.40 20.98
CA GLU A 254 -15.18 -8.30 21.93
C GLU A 254 -14.15 -8.59 23.04
N ALA A 255 -14.03 -9.85 23.48
CA ALA A 255 -12.98 -10.26 24.42
C ALA A 255 -11.58 -10.20 23.81
N PHE A 256 -11.40 -10.68 22.58
CA PHE A 256 -10.11 -10.65 21.90
C PHE A 256 -9.64 -9.21 21.64
N ALA A 257 -10.52 -8.37 21.07
CA ALA A 257 -10.24 -6.96 20.79
C ALA A 257 -9.92 -6.16 22.07
N ASN A 258 -10.62 -6.41 23.19
CA ASN A 258 -10.29 -5.78 24.47
C ASN A 258 -8.95 -6.25 25.06
N ARG A 259 -8.62 -7.56 24.98
CA ARG A 259 -7.29 -8.06 25.36
C ARG A 259 -6.19 -7.43 24.52
N LEU A 260 -6.36 -7.40 23.20
CA LEU A 260 -5.43 -6.81 22.23
C LEU A 260 -5.17 -5.33 22.55
N LEU A 261 -6.23 -4.53 22.70
CA LEU A 261 -6.12 -3.11 23.05
C LEU A 261 -5.43 -2.92 24.42
N THR A 262 -5.70 -3.78 25.39
CA THR A 262 -5.06 -3.73 26.71
C THR A 262 -3.56 -4.07 26.63
N ILE A 263 -3.19 -5.17 25.96
CA ILE A 263 -1.78 -5.58 25.77
C ILE A 263 -0.99 -4.47 25.07
N VAL A 264 -1.51 -3.93 23.97
CA VAL A 264 -0.83 -2.87 23.21
C VAL A 264 -0.75 -1.57 24.02
N THR A 265 -1.79 -1.20 24.75
CA THR A 265 -1.77 -0.02 25.64
C THR A 265 -0.71 -0.18 26.73
N VAL A 266 -0.63 -1.33 27.40
CA VAL A 266 0.35 -1.58 28.48
C VAL A 266 1.77 -1.61 27.91
N LEU A 267 2.01 -2.36 26.83
CA LEU A 267 3.32 -2.49 26.19
C LEU A 267 3.84 -1.15 25.69
N LEU A 268 3.00 -0.35 25.03
CA LEU A 268 3.40 0.96 24.52
C LEU A 268 3.49 2.03 25.60
N SER A 269 2.76 1.91 26.72
CA SER A 269 2.93 2.80 27.87
C SER A 269 4.30 2.56 28.53
N ALA A 270 4.67 1.29 28.73
CA ALA A 270 5.99 0.92 29.25
C ALA A 270 7.11 1.37 28.28
N LEU A 271 6.93 1.14 26.98
CA LEU A 271 7.89 1.56 25.94
C LEU A 271 8.04 3.08 25.86
N ALA A 272 6.95 3.84 25.92
CA ALA A 272 6.97 5.30 25.92
C ALA A 272 7.65 5.86 27.19
N LEU A 273 7.43 5.24 28.35
CA LEU A 273 8.09 5.60 29.60
C LEU A 273 9.61 5.33 29.55
N ILE A 274 10.01 4.14 29.07
CA ILE A 274 11.42 3.79 28.85
C ILE A 274 12.07 4.77 27.87
N ALA A 275 11.39 5.07 26.75
CA ALA A 275 11.90 5.99 25.74
C ALA A 275 12.03 7.43 26.28
N PHE A 276 11.06 7.91 27.06
CA PHE A 276 11.09 9.24 27.69
C PHE A 276 12.34 9.45 28.56
N PHE A 277 12.72 8.45 29.36
CA PHE A 277 13.97 8.49 30.14
C PHE A 277 15.21 8.28 29.26
N ALA A 278 15.14 7.40 28.25
CA ALA A 278 16.21 7.16 27.29
C ALA A 278 16.38 8.27 26.22
N ALA A 279 15.58 9.34 26.26
CA ALA A 279 15.57 10.38 25.23
C ALA A 279 16.97 10.94 24.86
N PRO A 280 17.91 11.21 25.80
CA PRO A 280 19.26 11.64 25.45
C PRO A 280 20.07 10.60 24.66
N LEU A 281 19.90 9.31 24.97
CA LEU A 281 20.54 8.21 24.26
C LEU A 281 19.93 8.04 22.85
N LEU A 282 18.61 8.18 22.75
CA LEU A 282 17.88 8.09 21.48
C LEU A 282 18.24 9.23 20.53
N VAL A 283 18.32 10.47 21.02
CA VAL A 283 18.80 11.64 20.25
C VAL A 283 20.24 11.41 19.79
N ARG A 284 21.13 10.94 20.68
CA ARG A 284 22.55 10.66 20.34
C ARG A 284 22.72 9.53 19.31
N LEU A 285 21.85 8.52 19.33
CA LEU A 285 21.89 7.42 18.35
C LEU A 285 21.38 7.86 16.98
N LEU A 286 20.42 8.79 16.92
CA LEU A 286 19.85 9.28 15.66
C LEU A 286 20.62 10.47 15.05
N SER A 287 21.25 11.33 15.87
CA SER A 287 22.02 12.49 15.42
C SER A 287 23.17 12.83 16.39
N THR A 288 24.36 12.31 16.11
CA THR A 288 25.57 12.66 16.87
C THR A 288 25.98 14.15 16.76
N PRO A 289 25.80 14.88 15.64
CA PRO A 289 26.15 16.31 15.54
C PRO A 289 25.29 17.22 16.44
N ILE A 290 24.03 16.83 16.67
CA ILE A 290 23.08 17.52 17.56
C ILE A 290 23.36 17.14 19.01
N ALA A 291 23.57 15.86 19.32
CA ALA A 291 23.80 15.40 20.68
C ALA A 291 25.16 15.85 21.28
N ASN A 292 26.15 16.15 20.44
CA ASN A 292 27.42 16.75 20.84
C ASN A 292 27.35 18.27 21.02
N ASP A 293 26.20 18.90 20.76
CA ASP A 293 25.96 20.33 20.96
C ASP A 293 25.20 20.58 22.27
N ALA A 294 25.64 21.52 23.11
CA ALA A 294 24.96 21.75 24.39
C ALA A 294 23.53 22.28 24.21
N ASN A 295 23.33 23.23 23.29
CA ASN A 295 22.05 23.90 23.09
C ASN A 295 21.11 23.03 22.25
N ALA A 296 21.58 22.53 21.10
CA ALA A 296 20.77 21.68 20.24
C ALA A 296 20.33 20.38 20.93
N ASN A 297 21.21 19.73 21.72
CA ASN A 297 20.84 18.54 22.50
C ASN A 297 19.79 18.85 23.58
N ALA A 298 19.89 19.98 24.28
CA ALA A 298 18.89 20.38 25.29
C ALA A 298 17.49 20.59 24.66
N VAL A 299 17.43 21.26 23.50
CA VAL A 299 16.18 21.45 22.74
C VAL A 299 15.67 20.12 22.17
N ALA A 300 16.54 19.32 21.54
CA ALA A 300 16.20 18.02 20.95
C ALA A 300 15.67 17.02 21.99
N VAL A 301 16.30 16.91 23.17
CA VAL A 301 15.84 16.04 24.27
C VAL A 301 14.52 16.54 24.84
N THR A 302 14.30 17.87 24.88
CA THR A 302 13.03 18.43 25.35
C THR A 302 11.90 18.13 24.35
N PHE A 303 12.11 18.35 23.05
CA PHE A 303 11.14 17.92 22.03
C PHE A 303 10.92 16.41 22.04
N ALA A 304 11.97 15.60 22.19
CA ALA A 304 11.85 14.14 22.23
C ALA A 304 11.01 13.69 23.45
N ARG A 305 11.15 14.33 24.60
CA ARG A 305 10.30 14.07 25.78
C ARG A 305 8.82 14.39 25.56
N TYR A 306 8.49 15.38 24.74
CA TYR A 306 7.11 15.63 24.32
C TYR A 306 6.62 14.65 23.23
N CYS A 307 7.50 14.28 22.30
CA CYS A 307 7.16 13.45 21.15
C CYS A 307 7.05 11.95 21.51
N LEU A 308 7.92 11.41 22.36
CA LEU A 308 7.97 9.97 22.67
C LEU A 308 6.69 9.40 23.35
N PRO A 309 5.96 10.14 24.20
CA PRO A 309 4.61 9.75 24.62
C PRO A 309 3.61 9.50 23.47
N THR A 310 3.81 10.06 22.28
CA THR A 310 2.91 9.82 21.13
C THR A 310 2.91 8.37 20.65
N ILE A 311 3.95 7.58 20.91
CA ILE A 311 4.03 6.15 20.55
C ILE A 311 2.79 5.39 21.03
N LEU A 312 2.35 5.68 22.26
CA LEU A 312 1.15 5.11 22.87
C LEU A 312 -0.11 5.44 22.06
N PHE A 313 -0.30 6.72 21.72
CA PHE A 313 -1.47 7.20 21.00
C PHE A 313 -1.49 6.71 19.54
N MET A 314 -0.33 6.60 18.87
CA MET A 314 -0.19 5.98 17.54
C MET A 314 -0.67 4.53 17.55
N GLY A 315 -0.24 3.72 18.53
CA GLY A 315 -0.65 2.33 18.63
C GLY A 315 -2.10 2.13 19.05
N ILE A 316 -2.62 2.95 19.97
CA ILE A 316 -4.05 2.94 20.34
C ILE A 316 -4.91 3.27 19.12
N HIS A 317 -4.59 4.35 18.40
CA HIS A 317 -5.28 4.76 17.17
C HIS A 317 -5.31 3.62 16.14
N VAL A 318 -4.17 2.97 15.88
CA VAL A 318 -4.08 1.87 14.92
C VAL A 318 -4.89 0.65 15.37
N VAL A 319 -4.79 0.21 16.63
CA VAL A 319 -5.57 -0.95 17.12
C VAL A 319 -7.08 -0.67 17.09
N MET A 320 -7.51 0.51 17.55
CA MET A 320 -8.92 0.91 17.47
C MET A 320 -9.40 0.99 16.02
N GLY A 321 -8.56 1.50 15.12
CA GLY A 321 -8.81 1.51 13.68
C GLY A 321 -8.94 0.11 13.08
N GLN A 322 -8.11 -0.86 13.47
CA GLN A 322 -8.26 -2.25 13.02
C GLN A 322 -9.56 -2.90 13.52
N ILE A 323 -9.99 -2.61 14.76
CA ILE A 323 -11.29 -3.05 15.29
C ILE A 323 -12.45 -2.41 14.51
N LEU A 324 -12.35 -1.11 14.20
CA LEU A 324 -13.33 -0.40 13.37
C LEU A 324 -13.40 -0.95 11.93
N ASN A 325 -12.26 -1.21 11.30
CA ASN A 325 -12.18 -1.82 9.97
C ASN A 325 -12.77 -3.22 9.95
N ALA A 326 -12.45 -4.06 10.95
CA ALA A 326 -13.04 -5.39 11.08
C ALA A 326 -14.56 -5.34 11.34
N ARG A 327 -15.06 -4.28 11.99
CA ARG A 327 -16.50 -3.96 12.17
C ARG A 327 -17.10 -3.12 11.02
N GLY A 328 -16.41 -3.02 9.87
CA GLY A 328 -16.92 -2.38 8.65
C GLY A 328 -17.01 -0.84 8.67
N ARG A 329 -16.38 -0.17 9.64
CA ARG A 329 -16.39 1.29 9.84
C ARG A 329 -15.09 1.96 9.40
N PHE A 330 -14.71 1.73 8.14
CA PHE A 330 -13.39 2.11 7.62
C PHE A 330 -13.07 3.61 7.60
N GLY A 331 -14.08 4.48 7.42
CA GLY A 331 -13.87 5.92 7.23
C GLY A 331 -13.19 6.63 8.40
N ALA A 332 -13.44 6.21 9.65
CA ALA A 332 -12.93 6.90 10.84
C ALA A 332 -11.39 6.94 10.89
N MET A 333 -10.72 5.85 10.48
CA MET A 333 -9.27 5.76 10.41
C MET A 333 -8.68 6.86 9.52
N MET A 334 -9.25 7.06 8.33
CA MET A 334 -8.74 8.00 7.30
C MET A 334 -9.01 9.48 7.61
N TRP A 335 -9.96 9.79 8.49
CA TRP A 335 -10.37 11.17 8.80
C TRP A 335 -9.77 11.73 10.09
N THR A 336 -9.39 10.89 11.05
CA THR A 336 -8.82 11.38 12.32
C THR A 336 -7.38 11.93 12.23
N PRO A 337 -6.51 11.51 11.29
CA PRO A 337 -5.24 12.19 11.00
C PRO A 337 -5.42 13.64 10.53
N VAL A 338 -6.55 13.97 9.87
CA VAL A 338 -6.91 15.37 9.54
C VAL A 338 -7.06 16.20 10.81
N LEU A 339 -7.62 15.65 11.89
CA LEU A 339 -7.78 16.34 13.17
C LEU A 339 -6.41 16.62 13.84
N ASN A 340 -5.48 15.66 13.78
CA ASN A 340 -4.09 15.86 14.19
C ASN A 340 -3.44 16.99 13.40
N ASN A 341 -3.51 16.93 12.06
CA ASN A 341 -2.95 17.98 11.21
C ASN A 341 -3.56 19.36 11.52
N VAL A 342 -4.87 19.45 11.76
CA VAL A 342 -5.56 20.71 12.16
C VAL A 342 -5.06 21.22 13.51
N VAL A 343 -4.87 20.37 14.53
CA VAL A 343 -4.34 20.77 15.84
C VAL A 343 -2.89 21.25 15.74
N VAL A 344 -2.05 20.57 14.96
CA VAL A 344 -0.65 21.00 14.76
C VAL A 344 -0.57 22.26 13.89
N ILE A 345 -1.43 22.40 12.87
CA ILE A 345 -1.61 23.65 12.11
C ILE A 345 -2.02 24.81 13.03
N GLY A 346 -2.96 24.60 13.95
CA GLY A 346 -3.36 25.60 14.94
C GLY A 346 -2.22 25.96 15.91
N THR A 347 -1.42 24.97 16.32
CA THR A 347 -0.21 25.17 17.14
C THR A 347 0.82 26.02 16.40
N LEU A 348 1.07 25.71 15.12
CA LEU A 348 2.01 26.43 14.27
C LEU A 348 1.50 27.84 13.92
N ALA A 349 0.20 28.02 13.71
CA ALA A 349 -0.41 29.33 13.51
C ALA A 349 -0.26 30.21 14.76
N LEU A 350 -0.48 29.66 15.96
CA LEU A 350 -0.27 30.36 17.23
C LEU A 350 1.22 30.71 17.44
N PHE A 351 2.14 29.79 17.12
CA PHE A 351 3.57 30.07 17.14
C PHE A 351 3.94 31.23 16.19
N LEU A 352 3.50 31.15 14.92
CA LEU A 352 3.76 32.17 13.90
C LEU A 352 3.14 33.53 14.25
N TRP A 353 2.01 33.55 14.98
CA TRP A 353 1.37 34.78 15.46
C TRP A 353 2.10 35.42 16.65
N VAL A 354 2.64 34.62 17.58
CA VAL A 354 3.39 35.12 18.75
C VAL A 354 4.84 35.50 18.40
N TYR A 355 5.52 34.70 17.58
CA TYR A 355 6.96 34.83 17.34
C TYR A 355 7.33 35.28 15.91
N GLY A 356 6.41 35.24 14.95
CA GLY A 356 6.70 35.48 13.53
C GLY A 356 7.27 34.26 12.79
N THR A 357 7.56 34.43 11.48
CA THR A 357 8.31 33.43 10.70
C THR A 357 9.77 33.42 11.10
N ASN A 358 10.50 32.32 10.85
CA ASN A 358 11.91 32.19 11.20
C ASN A 358 12.78 33.35 10.67
N SER A 359 12.53 33.80 9.44
CA SER A 359 13.21 34.93 8.81
C SER A 359 12.96 36.30 9.47
N SER A 360 11.87 36.42 10.25
CA SER A 360 11.54 37.62 11.04
C SER A 360 11.91 37.49 12.52
N SER A 361 11.96 36.26 13.04
CA SER A 361 12.13 35.97 14.47
C SER A 361 13.57 35.71 14.88
N GLY A 362 14.42 35.26 13.94
CA GLY A 362 15.82 34.93 14.22
C GLY A 362 16.01 33.79 15.22
N LEU A 363 14.99 32.93 15.42
CA LEU A 363 15.03 31.86 16.40
C LEU A 363 15.97 30.71 15.98
N THR A 364 16.89 30.37 16.88
CA THR A 364 17.86 29.27 16.82
C THR A 364 17.79 28.45 18.11
N GLU A 365 18.59 27.38 18.21
CA GLU A 365 18.67 26.58 19.44
C GLU A 365 19.27 27.35 20.63
N ASP A 366 19.96 28.48 20.37
CA ASP A 366 20.61 29.32 21.38
C ASP A 366 19.66 30.29 22.09
N ASN A 367 18.57 30.70 21.41
CA ASN A 367 17.70 31.79 21.85
C ASN A 367 16.20 31.43 21.86
N ILE A 368 15.80 30.22 21.46
CA ILE A 368 14.40 29.79 21.49
C ILE A 368 13.85 29.78 22.93
N PRO A 369 12.78 30.54 23.24
CA PRO A 369 12.27 30.60 24.60
C PRO A 369 11.64 29.25 25.03
N PRO A 370 11.73 28.86 26.31
CA PRO A 370 11.11 27.62 26.81
C PRO A 370 9.61 27.52 26.53
N GLU A 371 8.91 28.65 26.39
CA GLU A 371 7.50 28.75 26.04
C GLU A 371 7.24 28.28 24.61
N ALA A 372 8.13 28.63 23.67
CA ALA A 372 8.07 28.20 22.27
C ALA A 372 8.32 26.70 22.12
N VAL A 373 9.34 26.16 22.81
CA VAL A 373 9.62 24.71 22.84
C VAL A 373 8.44 23.94 23.44
N ARG A 374 7.87 24.44 24.55
CA ARG A 374 6.69 23.84 25.20
C ARG A 374 5.44 23.90 24.32
N LEU A 375 5.17 25.02 23.64
CA LEU A 375 4.04 25.17 22.72
C LEU A 375 4.09 24.13 21.60
N LEU A 376 5.22 24.06 20.89
CA LEU A 376 5.39 23.15 19.75
C LEU A 376 5.37 21.67 20.19
N GLY A 377 6.07 21.33 21.28
CA GLY A 377 6.09 19.97 21.82
C GLY A 377 4.71 19.52 22.32
N ALA A 378 4.03 20.33 23.12
CA ALA A 378 2.72 20.00 23.67
C ALA A 378 1.63 19.97 22.59
N GLY A 379 1.63 20.89 21.62
CA GLY A 379 0.68 20.88 20.51
C GLY A 379 0.86 19.71 19.55
N THR A 380 2.11 19.28 19.33
CA THR A 380 2.44 18.06 18.57
C THR A 380 1.93 16.80 19.27
N LEU A 381 2.13 16.70 20.59
CA LEU A 381 1.54 15.63 21.40
C LEU A 381 0.01 15.68 21.35
N LEU A 382 -0.59 16.86 21.54
CA LEU A 382 -2.04 17.08 21.55
C LEU A 382 -2.71 16.64 20.24
N GLY A 383 -2.09 16.90 19.09
CA GLY A 383 -2.62 16.46 17.80
C GLY A 383 -2.80 14.94 17.71
N LEU A 384 -1.81 14.17 18.19
CA LEU A 384 -1.87 12.71 18.18
C LEU A 384 -2.77 12.16 19.30
N VAL A 385 -2.87 12.84 20.44
CA VAL A 385 -3.88 12.55 21.48
C VAL A 385 -5.29 12.72 20.89
N VAL A 386 -5.56 13.82 20.19
CA VAL A 386 -6.86 14.10 19.56
C VAL A 386 -7.20 13.05 18.49
N GLN A 387 -6.27 12.71 17.59
CA GLN A 387 -6.46 11.64 16.60
C GLN A 387 -6.79 10.27 17.23
N ALA A 388 -6.12 9.91 18.32
CA ALA A 388 -6.39 8.65 19.01
C ALA A 388 -7.73 8.66 19.76
N LEU A 389 -8.01 9.72 20.54
CA LEU A 389 -9.26 9.82 21.31
C LEU A 389 -10.49 9.99 20.40
N ALA A 390 -10.34 10.60 19.22
CA ALA A 390 -11.39 10.70 18.20
C ALA A 390 -11.83 9.35 17.62
N MET A 391 -11.12 8.25 17.86
CA MET A 391 -11.60 6.89 17.57
C MET A 391 -12.73 6.45 18.53
N ILE A 392 -12.79 6.98 19.75
CA ILE A 392 -13.65 6.46 20.83
C ILE A 392 -15.16 6.59 20.50
N PRO A 393 -15.68 7.71 19.95
CA PRO A 393 -17.08 7.82 19.56
C PRO A 393 -17.47 6.77 18.51
N TYR A 394 -16.73 6.67 17.40
CA TYR A 394 -16.98 5.70 16.35
C TYR A 394 -16.90 4.25 16.85
N LEU A 395 -15.99 3.96 17.79
CA LEU A 395 -15.88 2.62 18.36
C LEU A 395 -17.12 2.29 19.21
N ARG A 396 -17.64 3.24 19.99
CA ARG A 396 -18.91 3.10 20.73
C ARG A 396 -20.12 2.94 19.80
N GLU A 397 -20.14 3.60 18.64
CA GLU A 397 -21.18 3.39 17.61
C GLU A 397 -21.22 1.96 17.04
N THR A 398 -20.15 1.18 17.18
CA THR A 398 -20.14 -0.26 16.82
C THR A 398 -20.59 -1.19 17.96
N GLY A 399 -21.14 -0.63 19.04
CA GLY A 399 -21.57 -1.36 20.24
C GLY A 399 -20.43 -1.88 21.13
N PHE A 400 -19.17 -1.73 20.70
CA PHE A 400 -17.99 -2.23 21.39
C PHE A 400 -17.75 -1.49 22.72
N LYS A 401 -17.63 -2.22 23.83
CA LYS A 401 -17.37 -1.65 25.15
C LYS A 401 -15.89 -1.81 25.49
N VAL A 402 -15.14 -0.71 25.38
CA VAL A 402 -13.74 -0.61 25.80
C VAL A 402 -13.64 -0.97 27.29
N ARG A 403 -12.96 -2.08 27.59
CA ARG A 403 -12.83 -2.68 28.93
C ARG A 403 -11.43 -3.29 29.08
N PRO A 404 -10.58 -2.79 30.01
CA PRO A 404 -9.27 -3.40 30.26
C PRO A 404 -9.38 -4.89 30.60
N ARG A 405 -8.63 -5.73 29.88
CA ARG A 405 -8.63 -7.19 30.03
C ARG A 405 -7.20 -7.73 30.10
N PHE A 406 -6.87 -8.31 31.26
CA PHE A 406 -5.53 -8.78 31.64
C PHE A 406 -5.37 -10.32 31.54
N ASP A 407 -6.38 -11.02 31.00
CA ASP A 407 -6.48 -12.48 30.90
C ASP A 407 -5.73 -13.03 29.66
N TRP A 408 -4.40 -12.82 29.63
CA TRP A 408 -3.56 -13.04 28.44
C TRP A 408 -3.06 -14.48 28.22
N LYS A 409 -3.15 -15.37 29.22
CA LYS A 409 -2.61 -16.73 29.13
C LYS A 409 -3.54 -17.68 28.35
N GLY A 410 -2.95 -18.51 27.48
CA GLY A 410 -3.64 -19.66 26.85
C GLY A 410 -4.54 -19.37 25.64
N LYS A 411 -4.67 -18.11 25.18
CA LYS A 411 -5.59 -17.72 24.09
C LYS A 411 -4.85 -17.32 22.80
N GLY A 412 -4.21 -18.29 22.14
CA GLY A 412 -3.75 -18.19 20.74
C GLY A 412 -2.47 -17.38 20.43
N LEU A 413 -2.10 -16.40 21.26
CA LEU A 413 -1.04 -15.40 20.99
C LEU A 413 0.36 -15.95 20.62
N GLY A 414 0.68 -17.21 20.95
CA GLY A 414 2.03 -17.75 20.82
C GLY A 414 2.44 -18.26 19.42
N LYS A 415 1.50 -18.68 18.56
CA LYS A 415 1.86 -19.39 17.31
C LYS A 415 2.47 -18.51 16.20
N SER A 416 2.19 -17.21 16.20
CA SER A 416 2.49 -16.35 15.04
C SER A 416 3.84 -15.61 15.09
N ALA A 417 4.53 -15.61 16.23
CA ALA A 417 5.81 -14.90 16.40
C ALA A 417 6.93 -15.36 15.44
N LYS A 418 6.84 -16.59 14.92
CA LYS A 418 7.85 -17.17 14.00
C LYS A 418 7.77 -16.58 12.58
N LEU A 419 6.59 -16.13 12.14
CA LEU A 419 6.39 -15.48 10.83
C LEU A 419 6.90 -14.04 10.82
N ALA A 420 6.66 -13.30 11.90
CA ALA A 420 7.07 -11.89 12.05
C ALA A 420 8.59 -11.65 11.90
N LYS A 421 9.44 -12.67 12.04
CA LYS A 421 10.91 -12.55 11.97
C LYS A 421 11.41 -11.80 10.73
N TRP A 422 10.88 -12.10 9.54
CA TRP A 422 11.34 -11.47 8.30
C TRP A 422 10.83 -10.04 8.16
N THR A 423 9.61 -9.75 8.61
CA THR A 423 9.03 -8.40 8.61
C THR A 423 9.74 -7.47 9.60
N VAL A 424 10.11 -7.97 10.78
CA VAL A 424 10.92 -7.22 11.77
C VAL A 424 12.33 -6.96 11.22
N LEU A 425 12.94 -7.95 10.57
CA LEU A 425 14.27 -7.77 9.95
C LEU A 425 14.24 -6.80 8.75
N PHE A 426 13.16 -6.81 7.96
CA PHE A 426 12.91 -5.82 6.90
C PHE A 426 12.81 -4.41 7.46
N VAL A 427 12.03 -4.22 8.52
CA VAL A 427 11.93 -2.93 9.21
C VAL A 427 13.30 -2.50 9.74
N LEU A 428 14.01 -3.36 10.49
CA LEU A 428 15.35 -3.05 11.00
C LEU A 428 16.32 -2.58 9.91
N ALA A 429 16.33 -3.22 8.74
CA ALA A 429 17.17 -2.81 7.62
C ALA A 429 16.85 -1.39 7.10
N ASN A 430 15.56 -1.03 7.00
CA ASN A 430 15.13 0.32 6.64
C ASN A 430 15.46 1.34 7.73
N GLN A 431 15.26 1.00 9.00
CA GLN A 431 15.56 1.90 10.12
C GLN A 431 17.07 2.21 10.21
N LEU A 432 17.94 1.22 9.98
CA LEU A 432 19.39 1.42 9.92
C LEU A 432 19.79 2.34 8.76
N GLY A 433 19.23 2.15 7.57
CA GLY A 433 19.44 3.06 6.45
C GLY A 433 19.00 4.50 6.75
N ASN A 434 17.84 4.66 7.39
CA ASN A 434 17.34 5.98 7.81
C ASN A 434 18.22 6.64 8.89
N ILE A 435 18.85 5.88 9.81
CA ILE A 435 19.80 6.43 10.79
C ILE A 435 21.04 6.97 10.09
N VAL A 436 21.62 6.23 9.12
CA VAL A 436 22.79 6.71 8.37
C VAL A 436 22.46 7.98 7.59
N VAL A 437 21.34 8.00 6.87
CA VAL A 437 20.88 9.21 6.14
C VAL A 437 20.61 10.38 7.10
N THR A 438 20.03 10.12 8.28
CA THR A 438 19.78 11.18 9.27
C THR A 438 21.10 11.76 9.81
N GLN A 439 22.05 10.93 10.24
CA GLN A 439 23.33 11.41 10.78
C GLN A 439 24.17 12.15 9.74
N LEU A 440 24.23 11.68 8.49
CA LEU A 440 24.98 12.37 7.43
C LEU A 440 24.32 13.71 7.05
N ALA A 441 22.99 13.77 7.00
CA ALA A 441 22.29 15.01 6.66
C ALA A 441 22.33 16.05 7.80
N THR A 442 22.23 15.65 9.07
CA THR A 442 22.42 16.59 10.19
C THR A 442 23.88 17.02 10.35
N ALA A 443 24.85 16.19 9.95
CA ALA A 443 26.25 16.58 9.90
C ALA A 443 26.49 17.63 8.81
N ALA A 444 25.97 17.41 7.60
CA ALA A 444 26.05 18.38 6.50
C ALA A 444 25.36 19.71 6.85
N GLY A 445 24.15 19.64 7.42
CA GLY A 445 23.42 20.83 7.88
C GLY A 445 24.18 21.62 8.96
N LYS A 446 24.94 20.94 9.84
CA LYS A 446 25.78 21.61 10.85
C LYS A 446 27.06 22.19 10.26
N ALA A 447 27.71 21.51 9.32
CA ALA A 447 28.92 21.98 8.65
C ALA A 447 28.65 23.17 7.72
N ALA A 448 27.56 23.13 6.96
CA ALA A 448 27.04 24.23 6.13
C ALA A 448 26.67 25.49 6.93
N GLY A 449 26.39 25.33 8.23
CA GLY A 449 26.22 26.41 9.20
C GLY A 449 25.11 27.41 8.86
N LYS A 450 25.35 28.68 9.21
CA LYS A 450 24.43 29.80 8.92
C LYS A 450 24.65 30.41 7.53
N GLU A 451 25.72 30.02 6.83
CA GLU A 451 26.06 30.54 5.48
C GLU A 451 25.23 29.85 4.39
N HIS A 452 24.93 28.55 4.57
CA HIS A 452 24.13 27.77 3.63
C HIS A 452 22.92 27.10 4.33
N PRO A 453 21.94 27.89 4.81
CA PRO A 453 20.75 27.36 5.49
C PRO A 453 19.95 26.46 4.56
N GLY A 454 19.27 25.46 5.13
CA GLY A 454 18.55 24.46 4.34
C GLY A 454 19.43 23.38 3.71
N SER A 455 20.64 23.16 4.23
CA SER A 455 21.54 22.06 3.81
C SER A 455 21.48 20.83 4.73
N GLY A 456 20.39 20.69 5.51
CA GLY A 456 20.22 19.70 6.59
C GLY A 456 19.17 18.60 6.34
N ILE A 457 18.81 17.84 7.38
CA ILE A 457 17.81 16.75 7.27
C ILE A 457 16.42 17.25 6.90
N THR A 458 16.05 18.47 7.32
CA THR A 458 14.78 19.12 6.96
C THR A 458 14.65 19.31 5.45
N ALA A 459 15.76 19.60 4.75
CA ALA A 459 15.77 19.75 3.29
C ALA A 459 15.53 18.42 2.59
N TYR A 460 16.24 17.37 3.03
CA TYR A 460 16.03 16.00 2.54
C TYR A 460 14.58 15.57 2.70
N GLN A 461 13.98 15.73 3.88
CA GLN A 461 12.60 15.30 4.11
C GLN A 461 11.55 16.17 3.39
N SER A 462 11.77 17.48 3.31
CA SER A 462 10.84 18.40 2.64
C SER A 462 10.82 18.20 1.12
N ALA A 463 11.99 17.98 0.50
CA ALA A 463 12.09 17.61 -0.91
C ALA A 463 11.52 16.20 -1.18
N LEU A 464 11.83 15.23 -0.32
CA LEU A 464 11.36 13.84 -0.45
C LEU A 464 9.83 13.73 -0.37
N LEU A 465 9.16 14.54 0.46
CA LEU A 465 7.70 14.57 0.55
C LEU A 465 7.06 14.90 -0.80
N ILE A 466 7.56 15.93 -1.48
CA ILE A 466 7.11 16.37 -2.81
C ILE A 466 7.32 15.25 -3.83
N TRP A 467 8.52 14.68 -3.82
CA TRP A 467 8.94 13.61 -4.72
C TRP A 467 8.11 12.32 -4.58
N GLN A 468 7.60 11.99 -3.39
CA GLN A 468 6.73 10.83 -3.20
C GLN A 468 5.33 11.00 -3.83
N MET A 469 4.79 12.22 -3.93
CA MET A 469 3.38 12.41 -4.32
C MET A 469 2.99 11.85 -5.70
N PRO A 470 3.79 12.02 -6.78
CA PRO A 470 3.48 11.44 -8.09
C PRO A 470 3.43 9.91 -8.07
N GLN A 471 4.35 9.26 -7.36
CA GLN A 471 4.42 7.80 -7.25
C GLN A 471 3.21 7.26 -6.47
N ALA A 472 2.79 7.95 -5.40
CA ALA A 472 1.61 7.61 -4.62
C ALA A 472 0.28 7.82 -5.37
N ILE A 473 0.21 8.76 -6.32
CA ILE A 473 -1.01 9.08 -7.08
C ILE A 473 -1.12 8.27 -8.38
N ILE A 474 0.00 7.97 -9.05
CA ILE A 474 0.01 7.32 -10.37
C ILE A 474 0.36 5.84 -10.24
N THR A 475 1.57 5.53 -9.76
CA THR A 475 2.11 4.17 -9.77
C THR A 475 1.33 3.23 -8.86
N VAL A 476 0.96 3.70 -7.66
CA VAL A 476 0.15 2.92 -6.71
C VAL A 476 -1.24 2.63 -7.29
N SER A 477 -1.92 3.61 -7.87
CA SER A 477 -3.27 3.43 -8.43
C SER A 477 -3.30 2.54 -9.67
N VAL A 478 -2.31 2.65 -10.58
CA VAL A 478 -2.15 1.71 -11.71
C VAL A 478 -1.92 0.28 -11.19
N MET A 479 -1.12 0.11 -10.13
CA MET A 479 -0.87 -1.19 -9.54
C MET A 479 -2.06 -1.76 -8.77
N ALA A 480 -2.86 -0.94 -8.08
CA ALA A 480 -4.07 -1.39 -7.40
C ALA A 480 -5.10 -1.99 -8.38
N ALA A 481 -5.21 -1.42 -9.59
CA ALA A 481 -6.09 -1.93 -10.64
C ALA A 481 -5.56 -3.24 -11.29
N LEU A 482 -4.25 -3.41 -11.40
CA LEU A 482 -3.63 -4.57 -12.06
C LEU A 482 -3.34 -5.75 -11.12
N LEU A 483 -3.09 -5.50 -9.82
CA LEU A 483 -2.69 -6.53 -8.87
C LEU A 483 -3.65 -7.74 -8.80
N PRO A 484 -4.99 -7.59 -8.83
CA PRO A 484 -5.89 -8.75 -8.83
C PRO A 484 -5.75 -9.65 -10.06
N ARG A 485 -5.38 -9.08 -11.23
CA ARG A 485 -5.12 -9.85 -12.46
C ARG A 485 -3.76 -10.53 -12.40
N ILE A 486 -2.73 -9.81 -11.94
CA ILE A 486 -1.37 -10.34 -11.74
C ILE A 486 -1.37 -11.50 -10.73
N SER A 487 -2.06 -11.39 -9.60
CA SER A 487 -2.15 -12.46 -8.60
C SER A 487 -2.91 -13.68 -9.10
N ARG A 488 -3.98 -13.50 -9.88
CA ARG A 488 -4.71 -14.61 -10.50
C ARG A 488 -3.82 -15.37 -11.49
N ALA A 489 -3.24 -14.66 -12.47
CA ALA A 489 -2.30 -15.25 -13.43
C ALA A 489 -1.06 -15.89 -12.76
N ALA A 490 -0.65 -15.40 -11.58
CA ALA A 490 0.43 -16.01 -10.79
C ALA A 490 0.01 -17.31 -10.09
N ALA A 491 -1.24 -17.41 -9.63
CA ALA A 491 -1.82 -18.64 -9.06
C ALA A 491 -2.10 -19.70 -10.13
N ASP A 492 -2.64 -19.29 -11.28
CA ASP A 492 -2.98 -20.14 -12.42
C ASP A 492 -1.73 -20.62 -13.20
N GLY A 493 -0.52 -20.17 -12.82
CA GLY A 493 0.74 -20.54 -13.47
C GLY A 493 0.99 -19.84 -14.81
N GLU A 494 0.19 -18.85 -15.19
CA GLU A 494 0.29 -18.08 -16.44
C GLU A 494 1.45 -17.07 -16.42
N PHE A 495 2.68 -17.57 -16.40
CA PHE A 495 3.90 -16.76 -16.44
C PHE A 495 3.93 -15.76 -17.61
N ALA A 496 3.22 -16.02 -18.71
CA ALA A 496 3.07 -15.08 -19.82
C ALA A 496 2.24 -13.84 -19.42
N ALA A 497 1.00 -14.04 -18.97
CA ALA A 497 0.10 -12.96 -18.56
C ALA A 497 0.70 -12.12 -17.41
N VAL A 498 1.41 -12.75 -16.45
CA VAL A 498 2.12 -12.03 -15.39
C VAL A 498 3.21 -11.10 -15.94
N ARG A 499 3.98 -11.52 -16.97
CA ARG A 499 4.99 -10.66 -17.61
C ARG A 499 4.33 -9.49 -18.35
N ASP A 500 3.25 -9.76 -19.07
CA ASP A 500 2.55 -8.76 -19.88
C ASP A 500 1.84 -7.70 -19.02
N ASP A 501 1.17 -8.09 -17.93
CA ASP A 501 0.52 -7.14 -17.01
C ASP A 501 1.54 -6.29 -16.22
N ILE A 502 2.67 -6.87 -15.80
CA ILE A 502 3.76 -6.12 -15.17
C ILE A 502 4.36 -5.12 -16.18
N SER A 503 4.59 -5.55 -17.42
CA SER A 503 5.08 -4.67 -18.49
C SER A 503 4.07 -3.56 -18.83
N HIS A 504 2.78 -3.88 -18.88
CA HIS A 504 1.71 -2.89 -19.07
C HIS A 504 1.66 -1.87 -17.92
N GLY A 505 1.77 -2.32 -16.66
CA GLY A 505 1.82 -1.44 -15.49
C GLY A 505 3.04 -0.50 -15.50
N LEU A 506 4.21 -1.02 -15.90
CA LEU A 506 5.43 -0.22 -16.09
C LEU A 506 5.24 0.84 -17.17
N ARG A 507 4.85 0.44 -18.40
CA ARG A 507 4.73 1.37 -19.52
C ARG A 507 3.65 2.42 -19.28
N THR A 508 2.49 2.05 -18.76
CA THR A 508 1.36 2.96 -18.50
C THR A 508 1.66 3.97 -17.39
N SER A 509 2.34 3.57 -16.31
CA SER A 509 2.76 4.51 -15.26
C SER A 509 3.89 5.44 -15.73
N ALA A 510 4.81 4.95 -16.57
CA ALA A 510 5.94 5.73 -17.10
C ALA A 510 5.52 6.99 -17.88
N VAL A 511 4.41 6.95 -18.63
CA VAL A 511 3.95 8.08 -19.46
C VAL A 511 3.74 9.36 -18.65
N ALA A 512 3.32 9.24 -17.38
CA ALA A 512 3.19 10.37 -16.47
C ALA A 512 4.39 10.51 -15.52
N ILE A 513 4.96 9.41 -15.02
CA ILE A 513 6.08 9.45 -14.07
C ILE A 513 7.35 10.06 -14.69
N VAL A 514 7.69 9.72 -15.94
CA VAL A 514 8.92 10.21 -16.58
C VAL A 514 8.90 11.74 -16.82
N PRO A 515 7.87 12.37 -17.44
CA PRO A 515 7.86 13.83 -17.55
C PRO A 515 7.80 14.53 -16.19
N ILE A 516 7.16 13.94 -15.16
CA ILE A 516 7.16 14.52 -13.81
C ILE A 516 8.56 14.43 -13.17
N ALA A 517 9.28 13.32 -13.32
CA ALA A 517 10.66 13.18 -12.84
C ALA A 517 11.60 14.26 -13.44
N PHE A 518 11.46 14.51 -14.74
CA PHE A 518 12.16 15.58 -15.45
C PHE A 518 11.63 16.98 -15.08
N GLY A 519 10.36 17.12 -14.68
CA GLY A 519 9.79 18.35 -14.14
C GLY A 519 10.34 18.72 -12.77
N LEU A 520 10.51 17.76 -11.86
CA LEU A 520 11.18 17.97 -10.58
C LEU A 520 12.66 18.38 -10.78
N LEU A 521 13.32 17.82 -11.80
CA LEU A 521 14.68 18.23 -12.21
C LEU A 521 14.73 19.65 -12.79
N ALA A 522 13.74 20.07 -13.58
CA ALA A 522 13.71 21.37 -14.24
C ALA A 522 13.18 22.52 -13.36
N LEU A 523 12.27 22.21 -12.44
CA LEU A 523 11.47 23.18 -11.68
C LEU A 523 11.59 23.01 -10.15
N GLY A 524 12.55 22.22 -9.66
CA GLY A 524 12.72 22.03 -8.21
C GLY A 524 12.93 23.34 -7.44
N VAL A 525 13.76 24.25 -7.97
CA VAL A 525 13.99 25.60 -7.36
C VAL A 525 12.73 26.47 -7.33
N PRO A 526 12.02 26.79 -8.45
CA PRO A 526 10.81 27.61 -8.37
C PRO A 526 9.69 26.96 -7.56
N MET A 527 9.56 25.62 -7.57
CA MET A 527 8.59 24.91 -6.72
C MET A 527 8.90 25.11 -5.23
N CYS A 528 10.16 24.95 -4.83
CA CYS A 528 10.55 25.14 -3.43
C CYS A 528 10.52 26.61 -3.01
N LEU A 529 10.87 27.57 -3.88
CA LEU A 529 10.68 29.02 -3.64
C LEU A 529 9.20 29.36 -3.41
N LEU A 530 8.30 28.85 -4.26
CA LEU A 530 6.85 29.07 -4.17
C LEU A 530 6.27 28.52 -2.85
N MET A 531 6.82 27.42 -2.34
CA MET A 531 6.29 26.70 -1.18
C MET A 531 6.94 27.06 0.16
N PHE A 532 8.25 27.37 0.15
CA PHE A 532 9.06 27.55 1.36
C PHE A 532 9.73 28.93 1.44
N GLY A 533 9.52 29.85 0.48
CA GLY A 533 10.15 31.17 0.48
C GLY A 533 9.90 32.01 1.74
N SER A 534 8.81 31.75 2.46
CA SER A 534 8.50 32.33 3.79
C SER A 534 9.47 31.93 4.92
N ALA A 535 10.35 30.95 4.67
CA ALA A 535 11.44 30.52 5.55
C ALA A 535 12.83 31.01 5.06
N GLY A 536 12.86 31.95 4.11
CA GLY A 536 14.06 32.47 3.47
C GLY A 536 14.30 31.86 2.09
N HIS A 537 14.64 32.70 1.11
CA HIS A 537 14.79 32.28 -0.28
C HIS A 537 15.96 31.29 -0.48
N ASP A 538 17.06 31.43 0.26
CA ASP A 538 18.22 30.54 0.13
C ASP A 538 17.96 29.14 0.73
N THR A 539 17.25 29.08 1.86
CA THR A 539 16.68 27.84 2.40
C THR A 539 15.86 27.11 1.32
N ALA A 540 14.93 27.84 0.70
CA ALA A 540 14.03 27.31 -0.31
C ALA A 540 14.75 26.92 -1.62
N ARG A 541 15.78 27.68 -2.03
CA ARG A 541 16.67 27.36 -3.15
C ARG A 541 17.45 26.07 -2.88
N SER A 542 17.99 25.89 -1.67
CA SER A 542 18.70 24.65 -1.28
C SER A 542 17.77 23.43 -1.29
N PHE A 543 16.57 23.55 -0.72
CA PHE A 543 15.52 22.52 -0.83
C PHE A 543 15.19 22.20 -2.31
N GLY A 544 15.24 23.22 -3.17
CA GLY A 544 15.09 23.08 -4.62
C GLY A 544 16.17 22.20 -5.27
N TYR A 545 17.45 22.41 -4.93
CA TYR A 545 18.54 21.56 -5.43
C TYR A 545 18.43 20.11 -4.95
N VAL A 546 18.00 19.88 -3.69
CA VAL A 546 17.74 18.54 -3.16
C VAL A 546 16.57 17.87 -3.92
N LEU A 547 15.51 18.62 -4.24
CA LEU A 547 14.39 18.13 -5.06
C LEU A 547 14.79 17.80 -6.50
N MET A 548 15.63 18.63 -7.12
CA MET A 548 16.20 18.36 -8.45
C MET A 548 17.00 17.07 -8.47
N ALA A 549 17.83 16.83 -7.45
CA ALA A 549 18.64 15.63 -7.32
C ALA A 549 17.82 14.36 -7.07
N PHE A 550 16.72 14.43 -6.32
CA PHE A 550 15.74 13.36 -6.23
C PHE A 550 15.00 13.10 -7.57
N GLY A 551 14.77 14.15 -8.36
CA GLY A 551 13.86 14.15 -9.52
C GLY A 551 13.96 12.92 -10.43
N LEU A 552 15.14 12.65 -11.01
CA LEU A 552 15.35 11.49 -11.88
C LEU A 552 15.23 10.14 -11.15
N GLY A 553 15.51 10.11 -9.85
CA GLY A 553 15.34 8.93 -8.99
C GLY A 553 13.89 8.45 -8.87
N LEU A 554 12.91 9.28 -9.23
CA LEU A 554 11.48 8.90 -9.26
C LEU A 554 11.22 7.77 -10.26
N ILE A 555 11.99 7.72 -11.36
CA ILE A 555 11.85 6.73 -12.42
C ILE A 555 12.17 5.31 -11.90
N PRO A 556 13.39 5.01 -11.38
CA PRO A 556 13.67 3.69 -10.84
C PRO A 556 12.87 3.37 -9.57
N PHE A 557 12.51 4.36 -8.74
CA PHE A 557 11.64 4.14 -7.58
C PHE A 557 10.25 3.61 -8.01
N SER A 558 9.65 4.22 -9.04
CA SER A 558 8.39 3.75 -9.63
C SER A 558 8.52 2.36 -10.27
N VAL A 559 9.62 2.09 -10.99
CA VAL A 559 9.88 0.76 -11.57
C VAL A 559 10.01 -0.30 -10.48
N GLN A 560 10.77 -0.04 -9.40
CA GLN A 560 10.92 -0.98 -8.31
C GLN A 560 9.58 -1.30 -7.64
N TYR A 561 8.73 -0.30 -7.41
CA TYR A 561 7.41 -0.53 -6.83
C TYR A 561 6.58 -1.55 -7.63
N VAL A 562 6.57 -1.41 -8.97
CA VAL A 562 5.85 -2.34 -9.86
C VAL A 562 6.50 -3.73 -9.89
N VAL A 563 7.83 -3.80 -10.03
CA VAL A 563 8.57 -5.08 -10.07
C VAL A 563 8.42 -5.86 -8.75
N LEU A 564 8.35 -5.19 -7.60
CA LEU A 564 8.13 -5.85 -6.31
C LEU A 564 6.73 -6.47 -6.18
N ARG A 565 5.69 -5.90 -6.82
CA ARG A 565 4.35 -6.52 -6.87
C ARG A 565 4.38 -7.88 -7.58
N GLY A 566 5.26 -8.06 -8.57
CA GLY A 566 5.50 -9.36 -9.20
C GLY A 566 6.04 -10.44 -8.26
N PHE A 567 6.80 -10.10 -7.22
CA PHE A 567 7.25 -11.08 -6.22
C PHE A 567 6.15 -11.45 -5.22
N TYR A 568 5.38 -10.46 -4.78
CA TYR A 568 4.28 -10.64 -3.83
C TYR A 568 3.10 -11.45 -4.43
N ALA A 569 2.86 -11.34 -5.74
CA ALA A 569 1.86 -12.15 -6.45
C ALA A 569 2.15 -13.67 -6.40
N TYR A 570 3.41 -14.07 -6.23
CA TYR A 570 3.83 -15.45 -5.94
C TYR A 570 4.37 -15.58 -4.50
N GLU A 571 3.79 -14.84 -3.55
CA GLU A 571 4.04 -14.89 -2.08
C GLU A 571 5.50 -14.74 -1.59
N ASP A 572 6.44 -14.33 -2.44
CA ASP A 572 7.86 -14.20 -2.06
C ASP A 572 8.12 -12.85 -1.39
N THR A 573 8.16 -12.86 -0.06
CA THR A 573 8.59 -11.74 0.77
C THR A 573 10.11 -11.71 1.00
N ARG A 574 10.83 -12.80 0.68
CA ARG A 574 12.27 -12.96 0.92
C ARG A 574 13.12 -12.26 -0.14
N THR A 575 12.74 -12.31 -1.41
CA THR A 575 13.45 -11.56 -2.47
C THR A 575 13.30 -10.05 -2.32
N PRO A 576 12.10 -9.49 -2.07
CA PRO A 576 11.92 -8.08 -1.70
C PRO A 576 12.79 -7.65 -0.51
N PHE A 577 12.88 -8.48 0.55
CA PHE A 577 13.74 -8.18 1.70
C PHE A 577 15.22 -8.00 1.31
N TYR A 578 15.81 -8.95 0.57
CA TYR A 578 17.19 -8.81 0.12
C TYR A 578 17.37 -7.63 -0.84
N ASN A 579 16.36 -7.30 -1.66
CA ASN A 579 16.42 -6.16 -2.56
C ASN A 579 16.47 -4.83 -1.79
N THR A 580 15.60 -4.66 -0.78
CA THR A 580 15.60 -3.47 0.08
C THR A 580 16.87 -3.36 0.90
N LEU A 581 17.48 -4.47 1.34
CA LEU A 581 18.80 -4.45 1.99
C LEU A 581 19.91 -3.96 1.05
N ILE A 582 19.89 -4.36 -0.23
CA ILE A 582 20.83 -3.87 -1.24
C ILE A 582 20.62 -2.37 -1.50
N VAL A 583 19.37 -1.91 -1.67
CA VAL A 583 19.05 -0.48 -1.84
C VAL A 583 19.50 0.33 -0.62
N ALA A 584 19.23 -0.14 0.60
CA ALA A 584 19.67 0.54 1.82
C ALA A 584 21.20 0.63 1.92
N ALA A 585 21.92 -0.46 1.60
CA ALA A 585 23.38 -0.49 1.63
C ALA A 585 24.01 0.43 0.57
N VAL A 586 23.50 0.41 -0.67
CA VAL A 586 23.98 1.29 -1.76
C VAL A 586 23.65 2.75 -1.43
N SER A 587 22.43 3.04 -0.95
CA SER A 587 22.03 4.39 -0.56
C SER A 587 22.91 4.93 0.57
N ALA A 588 23.21 4.12 1.59
CA ALA A 588 24.08 4.50 2.71
C ALA A 588 25.53 4.73 2.24
N GLY A 589 26.10 3.80 1.45
CA GLY A 589 27.48 3.91 0.95
C GLY A 589 27.67 5.11 0.01
N VAL A 590 26.78 5.30 -0.96
CA VAL A 590 26.86 6.44 -1.89
C VAL A 590 26.53 7.76 -1.17
N SER A 591 25.66 7.77 -0.15
CA SER A 591 25.46 8.95 0.71
C SER A 591 26.71 9.34 1.48
N ALA A 592 27.45 8.37 2.03
CA ALA A 592 28.72 8.62 2.71
C ALA A 592 29.79 9.15 1.74
N ILE A 593 29.85 8.62 0.51
CA ILE A 593 30.73 9.12 -0.55
C ILE A 593 30.34 10.56 -0.95
N ALA A 594 29.05 10.85 -1.11
CA ALA A 594 28.54 12.19 -1.41
C ALA A 594 28.88 13.20 -0.30
N TYR A 595 28.74 12.80 0.97
CA TYR A 595 29.10 13.61 2.14
C TYR A 595 30.61 13.91 2.23
N VAL A 596 31.48 13.02 1.75
CA VAL A 596 32.94 13.20 1.81
C VAL A 596 33.50 13.92 0.57
N LEU A 597 32.85 13.84 -0.60
CA LEU A 597 33.36 14.38 -1.86
C LEU A 597 32.71 15.70 -2.32
N LEU A 598 31.53 16.07 -1.80
CA LEU A 598 30.84 17.31 -2.17
C LEU A 598 31.02 18.39 -1.10
N PRO A 599 31.02 19.68 -1.46
CA PRO A 599 30.88 20.77 -0.49
C PRO A 599 29.59 20.61 0.32
N ASP A 600 29.58 21.05 1.58
CA ASP A 600 28.49 20.79 2.53
C ASP A 600 27.10 21.23 2.03
N GLN A 601 27.05 22.38 1.34
CA GLN A 601 25.86 22.93 0.68
C GLN A 601 25.23 22.00 -0.39
N PHE A 602 26.01 21.06 -0.95
CA PHE A 602 25.58 20.09 -1.96
C PHE A 602 25.60 18.65 -1.46
N ALA A 603 26.17 18.36 -0.29
CA ALA A 603 26.24 17.01 0.28
C ALA A 603 24.85 16.35 0.36
N VAL A 604 23.83 17.05 0.89
CA VAL A 604 22.46 16.51 0.99
C VAL A 604 21.78 16.35 -0.38
N ALA A 605 22.10 17.19 -1.37
CA ALA A 605 21.64 16.98 -2.74
C ALA A 605 22.31 15.73 -3.37
N GLY A 606 23.60 15.51 -3.10
CA GLY A 606 24.29 14.27 -3.45
C GLY A 606 23.69 13.03 -2.79
N MET A 607 23.25 13.13 -1.53
CA MET A 607 22.52 12.06 -0.84
C MET A 607 21.13 11.79 -1.45
N ALA A 608 20.43 12.82 -1.93
CA ALA A 608 19.18 12.65 -2.68
C ALA A 608 19.40 11.96 -4.04
N ALA A 609 20.48 12.29 -4.76
CA ALA A 609 20.88 11.57 -5.96
C ALA A 609 21.32 10.11 -5.65
N ALA A 610 22.01 9.89 -4.52
CA ALA A 610 22.40 8.56 -4.03
C ALA A 610 21.18 7.66 -3.78
N TYR A 611 20.08 8.21 -3.26
CA TYR A 611 18.80 7.51 -3.09
C TYR A 611 18.26 7.02 -4.45
N GLY A 612 18.23 7.91 -5.46
CA GLY A 612 17.81 7.56 -6.83
C GLY A 612 18.69 6.49 -7.48
N LEU A 613 20.01 6.58 -7.33
CA LEU A 613 20.96 5.58 -7.82
C LEU A 613 20.78 4.23 -7.13
N ALA A 614 20.52 4.22 -5.83
CA ALA A 614 20.28 3.00 -5.07
C ALA A 614 19.04 2.24 -5.59
N TYR A 615 17.94 2.93 -5.92
CA TYR A 615 16.81 2.30 -6.59
C TYR A 615 17.14 1.83 -8.01
N ALA A 616 18.01 2.52 -8.76
CA ALA A 616 18.42 2.03 -10.08
C ALA A 616 19.16 0.68 -9.99
N VAL A 617 20.03 0.51 -8.98
CA VAL A 617 20.67 -0.78 -8.67
C VAL A 617 19.64 -1.81 -8.20
N GLY A 618 18.71 -1.42 -7.31
CA GLY A 618 17.63 -2.26 -6.83
C GLY A 618 16.69 -2.76 -7.94
N VAL A 619 16.37 -1.91 -8.93
CA VAL A 619 15.63 -2.30 -10.14
C VAL A 619 16.40 -3.36 -10.91
N GLY A 620 17.70 -3.17 -11.15
CA GLY A 620 18.52 -4.15 -11.87
C GLY A 620 18.53 -5.54 -11.21
N VAL A 621 18.67 -5.58 -9.88
CA VAL A 621 18.66 -6.83 -9.10
C VAL A 621 17.26 -7.47 -9.09
N ALA A 622 16.21 -6.69 -8.81
CA ALA A 622 14.84 -7.18 -8.78
C ALA A 622 14.37 -7.69 -10.15
N TRP A 623 14.68 -6.97 -11.23
CA TRP A 623 14.38 -7.34 -12.62
C TRP A 623 15.04 -8.66 -13.01
N ALA A 624 16.35 -8.80 -12.75
CA ALA A 624 17.08 -10.03 -13.07
C ALA A 624 16.54 -11.26 -12.32
N ARG A 625 16.14 -11.09 -11.05
CA ARG A 625 15.52 -12.15 -10.24
C ARG A 625 14.11 -12.48 -10.72
N LEU A 626 13.29 -11.48 -11.06
CA LEU A 626 11.91 -11.71 -11.51
C LEU A 626 11.90 -12.40 -12.88
N LYS A 627 12.74 -11.94 -13.83
CA LYS A 627 12.95 -12.58 -15.14
C LYS A 627 13.31 -14.07 -15.02
N LYS A 628 14.17 -14.43 -14.06
CA LYS A 628 14.52 -15.84 -13.79
C LYS A 628 13.33 -16.62 -13.24
N ARG A 629 12.46 -16.00 -12.44
CA ARG A 629 11.28 -16.65 -11.84
C ARG A 629 10.12 -16.81 -12.82
N THR A 630 9.92 -15.85 -13.73
CA THR A 630 8.85 -15.88 -14.76
C THR A 630 9.26 -16.60 -16.05
N GLY A 631 10.33 -17.40 -16.02
CA GLY A 631 10.75 -18.28 -17.14
C GLY A 631 11.03 -17.58 -18.47
N GLY A 632 11.30 -16.26 -18.49
CA GLY A 632 11.36 -15.49 -19.72
C GLY A 632 11.43 -13.98 -19.49
N ASP A 633 11.72 -13.23 -20.55
CA ASP A 633 11.89 -11.78 -20.50
C ASP A 633 10.57 -11.04 -20.19
N LEU A 634 10.64 -10.03 -19.33
CA LEU A 634 9.51 -9.20 -18.88
C LEU A 634 9.13 -8.14 -19.92
N ASP A 635 9.06 -8.53 -21.21
CA ASP A 635 8.89 -7.63 -22.37
C ASP A 635 9.89 -6.44 -22.33
N GLY A 636 11.12 -6.74 -21.90
CA GLY A 636 12.13 -5.74 -21.52
C GLY A 636 12.58 -4.88 -22.69
N ALA A 637 12.63 -5.44 -23.90
CA ALA A 637 12.92 -4.69 -25.11
C ALA A 637 11.87 -3.61 -25.40
N ARG A 638 10.59 -3.82 -25.06
CA ARG A 638 9.53 -2.82 -25.20
C ARG A 638 9.51 -1.84 -24.03
N VAL A 639 9.67 -2.33 -22.79
CA VAL A 639 9.78 -1.46 -21.60
C VAL A 639 10.94 -0.46 -21.77
N VAL A 640 12.15 -0.94 -22.06
CA VAL A 640 13.33 -0.07 -22.26
C VAL A 640 13.12 0.89 -23.44
N ARG A 641 12.49 0.45 -24.54
CA ARG A 641 12.16 1.33 -25.68
C ARG A 641 11.17 2.43 -25.30
N THR A 642 10.14 2.12 -24.53
CA THR A 642 9.15 3.11 -24.06
C THR A 642 9.78 4.10 -23.08
N TYR A 643 10.54 3.63 -22.08
CA TYR A 643 11.26 4.51 -21.16
C TYR A 643 12.29 5.39 -21.89
N ALA A 644 13.05 4.85 -22.84
CA ALA A 644 13.99 5.63 -23.66
C ALA A 644 13.27 6.72 -24.47
N ARG A 645 12.17 6.39 -25.18
CA ARG A 645 11.36 7.39 -25.91
C ARG A 645 10.80 8.48 -24.98
N LEU A 646 10.33 8.11 -23.79
CA LEU A 646 9.83 9.05 -22.79
C LEU A 646 10.94 9.97 -22.26
N CYS A 647 12.12 9.45 -21.96
CA CYS A 647 13.27 10.27 -21.57
C CYS A 647 13.71 11.21 -22.71
N PHE A 648 13.81 10.73 -23.96
CA PHE A 648 14.12 11.58 -25.11
C PHE A 648 13.05 12.65 -25.40
N ALA A 649 11.78 12.40 -25.07
CA ALA A 649 10.74 13.42 -25.11
C ALA A 649 10.86 14.44 -23.97
N SER A 650 11.25 13.99 -22.78
CA SER A 650 11.36 14.82 -21.58
C SER A 650 12.62 15.68 -21.51
N ILE A 651 13.74 15.28 -22.10
CA ILE A 651 14.98 16.07 -22.14
C ILE A 651 14.76 17.49 -22.71
N PRO A 652 14.25 17.68 -23.95
CA PRO A 652 14.04 19.03 -24.49
C PRO A 652 12.95 19.79 -23.71
N ALA A 653 11.95 19.09 -23.18
CA ALA A 653 10.90 19.69 -22.35
C ALA A 653 11.45 20.27 -21.05
N ALA A 654 12.32 19.51 -20.36
CA ALA A 654 13.01 19.95 -19.14
C ALA A 654 14.01 21.09 -19.41
N LEU A 655 14.79 21.01 -20.49
CA LEU A 655 15.75 22.05 -20.84
C LEU A 655 15.06 23.40 -21.14
N ILE A 656 14.01 23.40 -21.96
CA ILE A 656 13.25 24.62 -22.28
C ILE A 656 12.50 25.14 -21.05
N SER A 657 11.89 24.26 -20.27
CA SER A 657 11.16 24.61 -19.03
C SER A 657 12.08 25.21 -17.97
N GLY A 658 13.23 24.59 -17.70
CA GLY A 658 14.23 25.06 -16.75
C GLY A 658 14.90 26.36 -17.19
N MET A 659 15.23 26.49 -18.48
CA MET A 659 15.74 27.75 -19.04
C MET A 659 14.74 28.89 -18.90
N LEU A 660 13.46 28.65 -19.21
CA LEU A 660 12.40 29.65 -19.06
C LEU A 660 12.17 30.02 -17.59
N SER A 661 12.16 29.03 -16.68
CA SER A 661 12.13 29.27 -15.24
C SER A 661 13.31 30.13 -14.76
N TRP A 662 14.52 29.84 -15.23
CA TRP A 662 15.72 30.57 -14.86
C TRP A 662 15.69 32.02 -15.36
N VAL A 663 15.20 32.27 -16.57
CA VAL A 663 14.95 33.63 -17.09
C VAL A 663 13.87 34.36 -16.29
N ILE A 664 12.78 33.69 -15.91
CA ILE A 664 11.71 34.30 -15.09
C ILE A 664 12.24 34.72 -13.71
N LEU A 665 12.97 33.84 -13.01
CA LEU A 665 13.58 34.16 -11.72
C LEU A 665 14.68 35.22 -11.85
N GLY A 666 15.50 35.17 -12.90
CA GLY A 666 16.53 36.17 -13.16
C GLY A 666 15.99 37.58 -13.47
N ALA A 667 14.80 37.67 -14.07
CA ALA A 667 14.16 38.95 -14.43
C ALA A 667 13.24 39.53 -13.33
N LEU A 668 12.66 38.68 -12.48
CA LEU A 668 11.66 39.07 -11.46
C LEU A 668 12.12 38.79 -10.01
N GLY A 669 13.33 38.29 -9.82
CA GLY A 669 13.87 37.87 -8.53
C GLY A 669 13.26 36.58 -7.99
N ASP A 670 13.47 36.30 -6.70
CA ASP A 670 13.04 35.07 -6.01
C ASP A 670 11.65 35.16 -5.33
N GLY A 671 10.89 36.25 -5.57
CA GLY A 671 9.61 36.50 -4.89
C GLY A 671 8.49 35.51 -5.23
N PHE A 672 7.48 35.41 -4.35
CA PHE A 672 6.34 34.49 -4.52
C PHE A 672 5.71 34.49 -5.92
N PHE A 673 5.49 35.68 -6.51
CA PHE A 673 4.89 35.80 -7.84
C PHE A 673 5.81 35.34 -8.99
N SER A 674 7.13 35.50 -8.88
CA SER A 674 8.07 35.00 -9.89
C SER A 674 8.21 33.48 -9.78
N ALA A 675 8.25 32.93 -8.57
CA ALA A 675 8.26 31.49 -8.33
C ALA A 675 6.96 30.81 -8.81
N LEU A 676 5.80 31.48 -8.61
CA LEU A 676 4.50 31.05 -9.15
C LEU A 676 4.51 31.07 -10.69
N ALA A 677 4.94 32.18 -11.30
CA ALA A 677 5.04 32.30 -12.75
C ALA A 677 6.00 31.26 -13.35
N ALA A 678 7.18 31.08 -12.77
CA ALA A 678 8.18 30.10 -13.19
C ALA A 678 7.65 28.66 -13.10
N THR A 679 6.98 28.31 -12.00
CA THR A 679 6.39 26.97 -11.82
C THR A 679 5.23 26.73 -12.79
N VAL A 680 4.30 27.68 -12.94
CA VAL A 680 3.10 27.52 -13.78
C VAL A 680 3.44 27.56 -15.27
N VAL A 681 4.19 28.57 -15.73
CA VAL A 681 4.56 28.72 -17.13
C VAL A 681 5.60 27.65 -17.52
N GLY A 682 6.59 27.40 -16.68
CA GLY A 682 7.55 26.32 -16.88
C GLY A 682 6.88 24.95 -16.94
N GLY A 683 5.93 24.67 -16.05
CA GLY A 683 5.16 23.42 -16.04
C GLY A 683 4.27 23.25 -17.29
N ALA A 684 3.58 24.31 -17.71
CA ALA A 684 2.78 24.31 -18.93
C ALA A 684 3.64 24.07 -20.19
N VAL A 685 4.79 24.74 -20.29
CA VAL A 685 5.75 24.56 -21.39
C VAL A 685 6.35 23.16 -21.39
N LEU A 686 6.68 22.60 -20.21
CA LEU A 686 7.18 21.23 -20.10
C LEU A 686 6.16 20.22 -20.64
N LEU A 687 4.90 20.31 -20.19
CA LEU A 687 3.83 19.42 -20.65
C LEU A 687 3.56 19.57 -22.16
N ALA A 688 3.57 20.80 -22.69
CA ALA A 688 3.37 21.06 -24.11
C ALA A 688 4.51 20.50 -24.98
N VAL A 689 5.77 20.78 -24.63
CA VAL A 689 6.95 20.27 -25.37
C VAL A 689 7.03 18.76 -25.27
N PHE A 690 6.83 18.18 -24.08
CA PHE A 690 6.79 16.73 -23.88
C PHE A 690 5.71 16.07 -24.75
N TYR A 691 4.48 16.62 -24.75
CA TYR A 691 3.38 16.09 -25.57
C TYR A 691 3.73 16.08 -27.07
N VAL A 692 4.27 17.18 -27.59
CA VAL A 692 4.68 17.29 -29.00
C VAL A 692 5.84 16.32 -29.33
N ALA A 693 6.83 16.21 -28.45
CA ALA A 693 7.97 15.32 -28.63
C ALA A 693 7.57 13.83 -28.56
N ALA A 694 6.79 13.42 -27.55
CA ALA A 694 6.30 12.06 -27.39
C ALA A 694 5.35 11.64 -28.54
N LYS A 695 4.53 12.57 -29.05
CA LYS A 695 3.71 12.35 -30.25
C LYS A 695 4.56 12.16 -31.51
N ARG A 696 5.62 12.96 -31.71
CA ARG A 696 6.58 12.77 -32.81
C ARG A 696 7.35 11.45 -32.71
N LEU A 697 7.75 11.04 -31.50
CA LEU A 697 8.42 9.76 -31.22
C LEU A 697 7.47 8.55 -31.24
N ARG A 698 6.17 8.75 -31.54
CA ARG A 698 5.13 7.70 -31.61
C ARG A 698 5.11 6.81 -30.35
N VAL A 699 5.00 7.42 -29.17
CA VAL A 699 4.73 6.69 -27.92
C VAL A 699 3.27 6.22 -27.94
N GLU A 700 3.07 4.90 -28.04
CA GLU A 700 1.74 4.27 -28.14
C GLU A 700 0.89 4.57 -26.88
N GLU A 701 1.53 4.50 -25.71
CA GLU A 701 0.92 4.68 -24.40
C GLU A 701 0.54 6.14 -24.09
N LEU A 702 0.95 7.11 -24.92
CA LEU A 702 0.45 8.48 -24.81
C LEU A 702 -1.05 8.55 -25.14
N ASN A 703 -1.54 7.68 -26.02
CA ASN A 703 -2.93 7.69 -26.46
C ASN A 703 -3.89 7.25 -25.33
N THR A 704 -3.50 6.31 -24.47
CA THR A 704 -4.33 5.87 -23.34
C THR A 704 -4.44 6.94 -22.26
N LEU A 705 -3.35 7.66 -21.96
CA LEU A 705 -3.37 8.81 -21.05
C LEU A 705 -4.25 9.95 -21.59
N VAL A 706 -4.10 10.30 -22.87
CA VAL A 706 -4.95 11.31 -23.52
C VAL A 706 -6.42 10.89 -23.54
N GLY A 707 -6.71 9.60 -23.80
CA GLY A 707 -8.06 9.04 -23.77
C GLY A 707 -8.72 9.16 -22.38
N MET A 708 -8.01 8.81 -21.31
CA MET A 708 -8.50 8.95 -19.94
C MET A 708 -8.80 10.41 -19.56
N VAL A 709 -7.94 11.35 -19.97
CA VAL A 709 -8.15 12.78 -19.71
C VAL A 709 -9.34 13.31 -20.51
N ARG A 710 -9.45 12.95 -21.80
CA ARG A 710 -10.58 13.33 -22.66
C ARG A 710 -11.92 12.79 -22.15
N GLY A 711 -11.99 11.51 -21.78
CA GLY A 711 -13.19 10.89 -21.22
C GLY A 711 -13.66 11.57 -19.91
N ARG A 712 -12.74 11.97 -19.03
CA ARG A 712 -13.06 12.76 -17.82
C ARG A 712 -13.51 14.20 -18.10
N LEU A 713 -13.19 14.74 -19.28
CA LEU A 713 -13.61 16.06 -19.75
C LEU A 713 -14.84 16.01 -20.67
N GLY A 714 -15.47 14.83 -20.84
CA GLY A 714 -16.63 14.64 -21.72
C GLY A 714 -16.35 14.92 -23.20
N ARG A 715 -15.14 14.57 -23.67
CA ARG A 715 -14.60 14.91 -25.00
C ARG A 715 -13.81 13.77 -25.63
#